data_AF-A0A0G1KF42-F1
#
_entry.id   AF-A0A0G1KF42-F1
#
_cell.length_a   1.000
_cell.length_b   1.000
_cell.length_c   1.000
_cell.angle_alpha   90.00
_cell.angle_beta   90.00
_cell.angle_gamma   90.00
#
_symmetry.space_group_name_H-M   'P 1'
#
loop_
_entity.id
_entity.type
_entity.pdbx_description
1 polymer ?
#
loop_
_entity_poly.entity_id
_entity_poly.type
_entity_poly.pdbx_seq_one_letter_code
_entity_poly.pdbx_strand_id
1 'polypeptide(L)'
;MAEKKKLFRIVDQQPKMVSSENSQQMILDAIALLQQVERNYIGRDSVTVALRHNDPIMVICGSDLHAGSITSDYQSISELRDYALTHENVGIVLLGDEVEGLKEAYMNTNTARTPIDFHQQLDFMRGYFLEPLAEQGKILAMVSGYWGHPGWAEDATTINTWRLMTDGLDIPLLRNGGELNVKFANGQTQTQVIWHNPPGKSRFDPVSGLRDAAFPVSESKRADGYLAGHLHRMGVAKEIYAGAKAAVYYIASGTTKGSSASVPPDRFGVKLGLPLADPLGQGVILEPKRKRRGAGKNYPFSSFQQGQQAFDALRLLDRAENQGITEELLSTIKDQVEAKPEISLLAGSSRTSGGEYTESKPAETLKVGGEVVQNPYSKMKMKAPYDSLTYDVRTRLPLALHLISNARLGSSSEGYDELLNYQAELIANNPHSLVVYLRNMIDKDAGNVGERIDVLDRFVEMINGTKEQTLAIMMCESLRQGSWKRSVGKSLEQAPLAPGSYLANETQVPLIHHLSLIKLAVGPAVRVKEKPLYVGAFADKLLRHGSFSRPTYGLRRMYDLYAQEKPGFVAGGHMPHAGAMTFFDGLNPITDHPMLVAPGWFAKYVDTMGKGNVMQGAEPGQAIIFMPGSSQSDYLAFPTVNKEETAFMHDALTLLKGLEILGLTDQVLKKTK
;
A
#
# COMPACT_ATOMS: atom_id res chain seq x y z
N MET A 1 -1.36 -89.13 -48.78
CA MET A 1 -1.41 -88.19 -47.63
C MET A 1 0.02 -87.83 -47.27
N ALA A 2 0.42 -86.57 -47.49
CA ALA A 2 1.78 -86.09 -47.20
C ALA A 2 1.73 -85.12 -46.02
N GLU A 3 2.34 -85.50 -44.92
CA GLU A 3 2.51 -84.68 -43.72
C GLU A 3 3.57 -83.60 -43.98
N LYS A 4 3.15 -82.33 -44.03
CA LYS A 4 4.06 -81.18 -44.01
C LYS A 4 4.53 -80.93 -42.57
N LYS A 5 5.76 -81.35 -42.25
CA LYS A 5 6.50 -80.83 -41.08
C LYS A 5 6.77 -79.33 -41.30
N LYS A 6 6.05 -78.47 -40.57
CA LYS A 6 6.43 -77.05 -40.43
C LYS A 6 7.69 -76.97 -39.58
N LEU A 7 8.83 -76.67 -40.21
CA LEU A 7 10.04 -76.22 -39.52
C LEU A 7 9.82 -74.77 -39.06
N PHE A 8 9.68 -74.56 -37.75
CA PHE A 8 9.79 -73.23 -37.17
C PHE A 8 11.26 -72.80 -37.24
N ARG A 9 11.54 -71.74 -38.00
CA ARG A 9 12.86 -71.10 -38.04
C ARG A 9 12.96 -70.20 -36.81
N ILE A 10 13.70 -70.63 -35.79
CA ILE A 10 14.08 -69.76 -34.67
C ILE A 10 15.00 -68.69 -35.26
N VAL A 11 14.50 -67.47 -35.35
CA VAL A 11 15.29 -66.30 -35.71
C VAL A 11 15.96 -65.84 -34.42
N ASP A 12 17.23 -66.17 -34.23
CA ASP A 12 18.04 -65.63 -33.13
C ASP A 12 18.42 -64.18 -33.46
N GLN A 13 17.45 -63.28 -33.30
CA GLN A 13 17.71 -61.84 -33.30
C GLN A 13 18.26 -61.49 -31.93
N GLN A 14 19.57 -61.64 -31.75
CA GLN A 14 20.28 -60.92 -30.70
C GLN A 14 20.09 -59.42 -31.00
N PRO A 15 19.32 -58.66 -30.20
CA PRO A 15 19.18 -57.23 -30.45
C PRO A 15 20.58 -56.61 -30.42
N LYS A 16 20.89 -55.75 -31.39
CA LYS A 16 22.15 -55.00 -31.40
C LYS A 16 22.24 -54.21 -30.10
N MET A 17 23.06 -54.69 -29.17
CA MET A 17 23.34 -54.01 -27.91
C MET A 17 24.02 -52.69 -28.25
N VAL A 18 23.35 -51.59 -27.92
CA VAL A 18 23.91 -50.24 -28.00
C VAL A 18 25.18 -50.23 -27.16
N SER A 19 26.28 -49.65 -27.65
CA SER A 19 27.50 -49.54 -26.83
C SER A 19 27.19 -48.82 -25.52
N SER A 20 27.90 -49.16 -24.44
CA SER A 20 27.65 -48.56 -23.12
C SER A 20 27.68 -47.03 -23.15
N GLU A 21 28.57 -46.43 -23.94
CA GLU A 21 28.67 -44.99 -24.14
C GLU A 21 27.44 -44.41 -24.85
N ASN A 22 26.99 -45.04 -25.95
CA ASN A 22 25.79 -44.59 -26.68
C ASN A 22 24.52 -44.76 -25.83
N SER A 23 24.44 -45.82 -25.01
CA SER A 23 23.33 -46.01 -24.06
C SER A 23 23.33 -44.94 -22.97
N GLN A 24 24.50 -44.55 -22.46
CA GLN A 24 24.62 -43.47 -21.47
C GLN A 24 24.20 -42.12 -22.06
N GLN A 25 24.63 -41.80 -23.28
CA GLN A 25 24.22 -40.56 -23.95
C GLN A 25 22.72 -40.52 -24.20
N MET A 26 22.12 -41.62 -24.66
CA MET A 26 20.66 -41.70 -24.85
C MET A 26 19.89 -41.50 -23.53
N ILE A 27 20.41 -42.00 -22.41
CA ILE A 27 19.83 -41.77 -21.08
C ILE A 27 19.94 -40.29 -20.69
N LEU A 28 21.10 -39.65 -20.90
CA LEU A 28 21.28 -38.23 -20.60
C LEU A 28 20.36 -37.34 -21.46
N ASP A 29 20.22 -37.65 -22.75
CA ASP A 29 19.33 -36.93 -23.65
C ASP A 29 17.85 -37.10 -23.25
N ALA A 30 17.45 -38.32 -22.87
CA ALA A 30 16.11 -38.59 -22.37
C ALA A 30 15.84 -37.87 -21.04
N ILE A 31 16.81 -37.84 -20.12
CA ILE A 31 16.71 -37.07 -18.87
C ILE A 31 16.57 -35.58 -19.18
N ALA A 32 17.37 -35.02 -20.09
CA ALA A 32 17.28 -33.62 -20.47
C ALA A 32 15.92 -33.27 -21.08
N LEU A 33 15.38 -34.15 -21.93
CA LEU A 33 14.05 -33.98 -22.51
C LEU A 33 12.96 -34.06 -21.44
N LEU A 34 13.01 -35.04 -20.53
CA LEU A 34 12.06 -35.18 -19.43
C LEU A 34 12.13 -33.99 -18.46
N GLN A 35 13.33 -33.48 -18.16
CA GLN A 35 13.51 -32.26 -17.37
C GLN A 35 12.90 -31.03 -18.07
N GLN A 36 12.98 -30.95 -19.40
CA GLN A 36 12.34 -29.87 -20.16
C GLN A 36 10.81 -29.99 -20.14
N VAL A 37 10.28 -31.21 -20.27
CA VAL A 37 8.85 -31.49 -20.13
C VAL A 37 8.38 -31.09 -18.74
N GLU A 38 9.10 -31.50 -17.69
CA GLU A 38 8.78 -31.19 -16.29
C GLU A 38 8.83 -29.68 -16.00
N ARG A 39 9.81 -28.95 -16.56
CA ARG A 39 9.85 -27.48 -16.43
C ARG A 39 8.66 -26.81 -17.12
N ASN A 40 8.29 -27.30 -18.31
CA ASN A 40 7.08 -26.82 -18.97
C ASN A 40 5.82 -27.19 -18.18
N TYR A 41 5.84 -28.33 -17.49
CA TYR A 41 4.74 -28.85 -16.68
C TYR A 41 4.49 -27.98 -15.44
N ILE A 42 5.53 -27.65 -14.67
CA ILE A 42 5.45 -26.86 -13.43
C ILE A 42 5.16 -25.37 -13.71
N GLY A 43 5.56 -24.87 -14.89
CA GLY A 43 5.47 -23.46 -15.28
C GLY A 43 6.85 -22.82 -15.38
N ARG A 44 6.91 -21.68 -16.08
CA ARG A 44 8.19 -21.00 -16.35
C ARG A 44 8.69 -20.24 -15.12
N ASP A 45 10.01 -20.13 -15.01
CA ASP A 45 10.67 -19.27 -13.99
C ASP A 45 10.35 -17.79 -14.22
N SER A 46 10.16 -17.42 -15.48
CA SER A 46 9.91 -16.05 -15.91
C SER A 46 9.05 -16.02 -17.18
N VAL A 47 8.12 -15.07 -17.25
CA VAL A 47 7.27 -14.79 -18.41
C VAL A 47 7.44 -13.31 -18.74
N THR A 48 7.65 -12.98 -20.02
CA THR A 48 7.64 -11.58 -20.49
C THR A 48 6.40 -11.32 -21.32
N VAL A 49 5.58 -10.35 -20.92
CA VAL A 49 4.48 -9.82 -21.72
C VAL A 49 4.91 -8.49 -22.32
N ALA A 50 5.00 -8.43 -23.66
CA ALA A 50 5.41 -7.23 -24.37
C ALA A 50 4.19 -6.39 -24.78
N LEU A 51 4.11 -5.17 -24.26
CA LEU A 51 3.11 -4.19 -24.64
C LEU A 51 3.56 -3.42 -25.88
N ARG A 52 2.60 -3.13 -26.77
CA ARG A 52 2.85 -2.37 -28.01
C ARG A 52 2.79 -0.85 -27.83
N HIS A 53 2.51 -0.38 -26.62
CA HIS A 53 2.37 1.04 -26.27
C HIS A 53 3.16 1.40 -25.01
N ASN A 54 3.19 2.70 -24.70
CA ASN A 54 3.72 3.27 -23.46
C ASN A 54 2.63 3.93 -22.62
N ASP A 55 1.37 3.58 -22.85
CA ASP A 55 0.26 3.97 -21.98
C ASP A 55 0.29 3.14 -20.69
N PRO A 56 -0.18 3.70 -19.55
CA PRO A 56 -0.34 2.93 -18.32
C PRO A 56 -1.20 1.68 -18.53
N ILE A 57 -0.91 0.60 -17.79
CA ILE A 57 -1.71 -0.63 -17.75
C ILE A 57 -2.15 -0.90 -16.30
N MET A 58 -3.40 -1.29 -16.13
CA MET A 58 -3.94 -1.76 -14.85
C MET A 58 -3.86 -3.29 -14.82
N VAL A 59 -3.13 -3.82 -13.85
CA VAL A 59 -2.96 -5.26 -13.62
C VAL A 59 -3.76 -5.65 -12.39
N ILE A 60 -4.73 -6.54 -12.55
CA ILE A 60 -5.68 -6.94 -11.51
C ILE A 60 -5.35 -8.36 -11.06
N CYS A 61 -5.45 -8.61 -9.77
CA CYS A 61 -5.32 -9.96 -9.21
C CYS A 61 -6.63 -10.74 -9.38
N GLY A 62 -6.56 -11.89 -10.05
CA GLY A 62 -7.58 -12.93 -9.94
C GLY A 62 -7.03 -14.06 -9.08
N SER A 63 -7.61 -14.32 -7.91
CA SER A 63 -7.10 -15.33 -6.97
C SER A 63 -8.23 -16.00 -6.25
N ASP A 64 -8.04 -17.26 -5.87
CA ASP A 64 -8.93 -17.97 -4.95
C ASP A 64 -10.39 -17.81 -5.40
N LEU A 65 -10.63 -18.06 -6.70
CA LEU A 65 -11.96 -17.99 -7.30
C LEU A 65 -12.81 -19.17 -6.85
N HIS A 66 -12.15 -20.31 -6.59
CA HIS A 66 -12.76 -21.55 -6.13
C HIS A 66 -14.00 -21.92 -6.96
N ALA A 67 -13.91 -21.79 -8.29
CA ALA A 67 -15.03 -22.13 -9.17
C ALA A 67 -15.43 -23.59 -8.94
N GLY A 68 -16.73 -23.83 -8.74
CA GLY A 68 -17.29 -25.09 -8.28
C GLY A 68 -17.76 -25.09 -6.83
N SER A 69 -17.30 -24.17 -5.99
CA SER A 69 -17.79 -24.03 -4.62
C SER A 69 -19.17 -23.41 -4.57
N ILE A 70 -20.05 -23.89 -3.69
CA ILE A 70 -21.33 -23.21 -3.40
C ILE A 70 -21.16 -21.93 -2.56
N THR A 71 -19.97 -21.72 -2.02
CA THR A 71 -19.62 -20.54 -1.22
C THR A 71 -18.85 -19.49 -2.00
N SER A 72 -18.57 -19.73 -3.28
CA SER A 72 -17.97 -18.72 -4.16
C SER A 72 -19.01 -17.73 -4.63
N ASP A 73 -18.68 -16.45 -4.57
CA ASP A 73 -19.47 -15.38 -5.17
C ASP A 73 -19.22 -15.34 -6.69
N TYR A 74 -20.07 -16.03 -7.44
CA TYR A 74 -20.01 -16.05 -8.90
C TYR A 74 -20.33 -14.70 -9.53
N GLN A 75 -21.04 -13.80 -8.83
CA GLN A 75 -21.22 -12.44 -9.31
C GLN A 75 -19.89 -11.70 -9.30
N SER A 76 -19.11 -11.80 -8.22
CA SER A 76 -17.75 -11.22 -8.18
C SER A 76 -16.80 -11.82 -9.23
N ILE A 77 -16.91 -13.13 -9.52
CA ILE A 77 -16.16 -13.76 -10.63
C ILE A 77 -16.56 -13.12 -11.98
N SER A 78 -17.85 -12.92 -12.20
CA SER A 78 -18.38 -12.30 -13.43
C SER A 78 -17.92 -10.85 -13.55
N GLU A 79 -18.01 -10.08 -12.48
CA GLU A 79 -17.57 -8.68 -12.41
C GLU A 79 -16.08 -8.55 -12.72
N LEU A 80 -15.22 -9.41 -12.16
CA LEU A 80 -13.79 -9.43 -12.48
C LEU A 80 -13.53 -9.68 -13.97
N ARG A 81 -14.19 -10.69 -14.55
CA ARG A 81 -14.06 -11.02 -15.98
C ARG A 81 -14.53 -9.84 -16.84
N ASP A 82 -15.75 -9.38 -16.59
CA ASP A 82 -16.41 -8.37 -17.41
C ASP A 82 -15.66 -7.05 -17.33
N TYR A 83 -15.17 -6.67 -16.15
CA TYR A 83 -14.33 -5.48 -15.98
C TYR A 83 -13.09 -5.52 -16.88
N ALA A 84 -12.36 -6.64 -16.92
CA ALA A 84 -11.17 -6.75 -17.78
C ALA A 84 -11.52 -6.76 -19.29
N LEU A 85 -12.66 -7.35 -19.67
CA LEU A 85 -13.13 -7.38 -21.05
C LEU A 85 -13.57 -5.98 -21.54
N THR A 86 -14.24 -5.19 -20.71
CA THR A 86 -14.83 -3.91 -21.13
C THR A 86 -13.86 -2.73 -21.05
N HIS A 87 -12.73 -2.87 -20.38
CA HIS A 87 -11.76 -1.78 -20.20
C HIS A 87 -10.49 -2.00 -21.02
N GLU A 88 -10.06 -0.96 -21.75
CA GLU A 88 -8.77 -0.94 -22.44
C GLU A 88 -7.62 -0.90 -21.44
N ASN A 89 -6.47 -1.50 -21.80
CA ASN A 89 -5.25 -1.50 -20.99
C ASN A 89 -5.47 -2.03 -19.56
N VAL A 90 -6.36 -3.02 -19.44
CA VAL A 90 -6.55 -3.83 -18.24
C VAL A 90 -6.12 -5.26 -18.54
N GLY A 91 -5.32 -5.84 -17.64
CA GLY A 91 -4.92 -7.24 -17.68
C GLY A 91 -5.10 -7.92 -16.32
N ILE A 92 -5.21 -9.24 -16.31
CA ILE A 92 -5.39 -10.08 -15.13
C ILE A 92 -4.16 -10.96 -14.93
N VAL A 93 -3.68 -11.06 -13.70
CA VAL A 93 -2.74 -12.10 -13.27
C VAL A 93 -3.49 -13.07 -12.37
N LEU A 94 -3.48 -14.35 -12.74
CA LEU A 94 -4.12 -15.41 -11.97
C LEU A 94 -3.14 -15.95 -10.92
N LEU A 95 -3.49 -15.80 -9.65
CA LEU A 95 -2.67 -16.10 -8.48
C LEU A 95 -3.02 -17.46 -7.84
N GLY A 96 -3.78 -18.32 -8.53
CA GLY A 96 -4.07 -19.68 -8.09
C GLY A 96 -5.46 -19.86 -7.49
N ASP A 97 -5.78 -21.12 -7.18
CA ASP A 97 -7.06 -21.63 -6.72
C ASP A 97 -8.25 -21.16 -7.59
N GLU A 98 -8.10 -21.31 -8.91
CA GLU A 98 -9.13 -20.97 -9.89
C GLU A 98 -10.37 -21.87 -9.77
N VAL A 99 -10.17 -23.12 -9.36
CA VAL A 99 -11.22 -24.13 -9.12
C VAL A 99 -11.16 -24.66 -7.69
N GLU A 100 -12.28 -25.13 -7.15
CA GLU A 100 -12.36 -25.67 -5.78
C GLU A 100 -11.60 -26.99 -5.62
N GLY A 101 -11.44 -27.79 -6.67
CA GLY A 101 -10.76 -29.08 -6.54
C GLY A 101 -11.49 -30.06 -5.62
N LEU A 102 -10.84 -31.19 -5.32
CA LEU A 102 -11.36 -32.20 -4.39
C LEU A 102 -10.20 -32.79 -3.57
N LYS A 103 -10.40 -32.91 -2.25
CA LYS A 103 -9.42 -33.57 -1.35
C LYS A 103 -10.11 -34.28 -0.21
N GLU A 104 -9.78 -35.56 -0.05
CA GLU A 104 -10.40 -36.46 0.95
C GLU A 104 -10.40 -35.86 2.36
N ALA A 105 -9.26 -35.31 2.80
CA ALA A 105 -9.10 -34.71 4.13
C ALA A 105 -10.05 -33.53 4.39
N TYR A 106 -10.59 -32.91 3.33
CA TYR A 106 -11.49 -31.77 3.40
C TYR A 106 -12.92 -32.10 2.96
N MET A 107 -13.27 -33.38 2.81
CA MET A 107 -14.64 -33.81 2.49
C MET A 107 -15.66 -33.50 3.60
N ASN A 108 -15.26 -32.96 4.74
CA ASN A 108 -16.16 -32.46 5.77
C ASN A 108 -16.34 -30.92 5.74
N THR A 109 -15.73 -30.23 4.76
CA THR A 109 -15.85 -28.79 4.54
C THR A 109 -16.75 -28.51 3.31
N ASN A 110 -16.69 -27.31 2.75
CA ASN A 110 -17.44 -26.94 1.55
C ASN A 110 -16.95 -27.66 0.29
N THR A 111 -15.74 -28.23 0.30
CA THR A 111 -15.19 -29.03 -0.80
C THR A 111 -16.03 -30.29 -1.10
N ALA A 112 -16.74 -30.85 -0.11
CA ALA A 112 -17.67 -31.97 -0.36
C ALA A 112 -19.05 -31.55 -0.87
N ARG A 113 -19.32 -30.25 -0.97
CA ARG A 113 -20.61 -29.70 -1.39
C ARG A 113 -20.52 -29.01 -2.75
N THR A 114 -19.49 -29.32 -3.54
CA THR A 114 -19.42 -28.89 -4.94
C THR A 114 -20.55 -29.54 -5.73
N PRO A 115 -21.40 -28.79 -6.44
CA PRO A 115 -22.54 -29.33 -7.16
C PRO A 115 -22.13 -30.02 -8.47
N ILE A 116 -20.86 -29.86 -8.87
CA ILE A 116 -20.27 -30.34 -10.10
C ILE A 116 -18.97 -31.10 -9.80
N ASP A 117 -18.64 -32.09 -10.62
CA ASP A 117 -17.39 -32.84 -10.50
C ASP A 117 -16.17 -32.00 -10.89
N PHE A 118 -14.97 -32.52 -10.64
CA PHE A 118 -13.75 -31.76 -10.89
C PHE A 118 -13.54 -31.41 -12.37
N HIS A 119 -13.88 -32.30 -13.31
CA HIS A 119 -13.73 -31.99 -14.74
C HIS A 119 -14.70 -30.88 -15.17
N GLN A 120 -15.93 -30.92 -14.68
CA GLN A 120 -16.92 -29.86 -14.90
C GLN A 120 -16.47 -28.51 -14.32
N GLN A 121 -15.72 -28.49 -13.21
CA GLN A 121 -15.13 -27.26 -12.68
C GLN A 121 -14.09 -26.69 -13.65
N LEU A 122 -13.21 -27.55 -14.20
CA LEU A 122 -12.21 -27.14 -15.18
C LEU A 122 -12.88 -26.61 -16.46
N ASP A 123 -13.88 -27.31 -16.98
CA ASP A 123 -14.62 -26.92 -18.18
C ASP A 123 -15.36 -25.60 -17.99
N PHE A 124 -16.01 -25.42 -16.83
CA PHE A 124 -16.65 -24.15 -16.48
C PHE A 124 -15.63 -23.01 -16.41
N MET A 125 -14.55 -23.19 -15.65
CA MET A 125 -13.53 -22.14 -15.50
C MET A 125 -12.89 -21.77 -16.84
N ARG A 126 -12.61 -22.79 -17.66
CA ARG A 126 -12.09 -22.63 -19.03
C ARG A 126 -13.04 -21.83 -19.90
N GLY A 127 -14.27 -22.31 -20.12
CA GLY A 127 -15.20 -21.72 -21.08
C GLY A 127 -15.83 -20.41 -20.60
N TYR A 128 -16.13 -20.29 -19.31
CA TYR A 128 -16.82 -19.11 -18.78
C TYR A 128 -15.89 -17.93 -18.52
N PHE A 129 -14.65 -18.20 -18.09
CA PHE A 129 -13.73 -17.17 -17.60
C PHE A 129 -12.46 -17.08 -18.45
N LEU A 130 -11.73 -18.18 -18.65
CA LEU A 130 -10.41 -18.13 -19.31
C LEU A 130 -10.49 -17.85 -20.80
N GLU A 131 -11.34 -18.55 -21.54
CA GLU A 131 -11.48 -18.42 -23.01
C GLU A 131 -11.79 -16.97 -23.45
N PRO A 132 -12.83 -16.30 -22.91
CA PRO A 132 -13.13 -14.92 -23.31
C PRO A 132 -11.99 -13.93 -23.04
N LEU A 133 -11.27 -14.11 -21.92
CA LEU A 133 -10.16 -13.24 -21.55
C LEU A 133 -8.91 -13.53 -22.39
N ALA A 134 -8.62 -14.79 -22.66
CA ALA A 134 -7.48 -15.23 -23.46
C ALA A 134 -7.59 -14.78 -24.92
N GLU A 135 -8.78 -14.87 -25.53
CA GLU A 135 -9.05 -14.40 -26.89
C GLU A 135 -8.72 -12.90 -27.07
N GLN A 136 -8.89 -12.10 -26.02
CA GLN A 136 -8.55 -10.68 -26.00
C GLN A 136 -7.16 -10.37 -25.42
N GLY A 137 -6.35 -11.40 -25.12
CA GLY A 137 -5.01 -11.24 -24.54
C GLY A 137 -5.01 -10.58 -23.16
N LYS A 138 -6.09 -10.76 -22.38
CA LYS A 138 -6.28 -10.11 -21.06
C LYS A 138 -5.57 -10.83 -19.93
N ILE A 139 -5.25 -12.13 -20.08
CA ILE A 139 -4.54 -12.90 -19.05
C ILE A 139 -3.03 -12.74 -19.27
N LEU A 140 -2.36 -12.07 -18.34
CA LEU A 140 -0.92 -11.78 -18.44
C LEU A 140 -0.07 -12.98 -18.01
N ALA A 141 -0.50 -13.68 -16.97
CA ALA A 141 0.11 -14.91 -16.48
C ALA A 141 -0.85 -15.65 -15.55
N MET A 142 -0.62 -16.95 -15.40
CA MET A 142 -1.29 -17.81 -14.42
C MET A 142 -0.24 -18.59 -13.63
N VAL A 143 -0.29 -18.49 -12.30
CA VAL A 143 0.63 -19.24 -11.45
C VAL A 143 0.25 -20.72 -11.42
N SER A 144 1.24 -21.60 -11.47
CA SER A 144 1.09 -23.05 -11.51
C SER A 144 2.14 -23.75 -10.64
N GLY A 145 1.98 -25.06 -10.47
CA GLY A 145 2.97 -25.90 -9.78
C GLY A 145 3.09 -25.57 -8.29
N TYR A 146 1.97 -25.26 -7.64
CA TYR A 146 1.88 -25.08 -6.19
C TYR A 146 0.95 -26.11 -5.57
N TRP A 147 1.15 -26.33 -4.27
CA TRP A 147 0.26 -27.18 -3.49
C TRP A 147 -0.99 -26.42 -3.04
N GLY A 148 -2.13 -26.68 -3.67
CA GLY A 148 -3.40 -25.97 -3.45
C GLY A 148 -4.57 -26.72 -4.09
N HIS A 149 -5.71 -26.05 -4.30
CA HIS A 149 -6.92 -26.70 -4.77
C HIS A 149 -6.74 -27.38 -6.15
N PRO A 150 -6.15 -26.73 -7.18
CA PRO A 150 -5.78 -27.40 -8.43
C PRO A 150 -4.62 -28.39 -8.27
N GLY A 151 -3.69 -28.12 -7.34
CA GLY A 151 -2.53 -28.97 -7.08
C GLY A 151 -2.87 -30.29 -6.37
N TRP A 152 -3.96 -30.37 -5.60
CA TRP A 152 -4.38 -31.62 -4.95
C TRP A 152 -4.81 -32.68 -5.97
N ALA A 153 -5.44 -32.25 -7.06
CA ALA A 153 -5.80 -33.16 -8.14
C ALA A 153 -4.56 -33.59 -8.93
N GLU A 154 -3.57 -32.71 -9.10
CA GLU A 154 -2.27 -33.09 -9.66
C GLU A 154 -1.57 -34.14 -8.77
N ASP A 155 -1.48 -33.92 -7.46
CA ASP A 155 -0.87 -34.86 -6.50
C ASP A 155 -1.58 -36.23 -6.48
N ALA A 156 -2.90 -36.23 -6.62
CA ALA A 156 -3.72 -37.43 -6.56
C ALA A 156 -3.82 -38.18 -7.90
N THR A 157 -3.35 -37.59 -9.00
CA THR A 157 -3.50 -38.14 -10.36
C THR A 157 -2.21 -37.99 -11.16
N THR A 158 -2.25 -38.24 -12.48
CA THR A 158 -1.16 -37.93 -13.41
C THR A 158 -1.50 -36.75 -14.32
N ILE A 159 -2.47 -35.94 -13.91
CA ILE A 159 -3.05 -34.87 -14.72
C ILE A 159 -2.50 -33.52 -14.26
N ASN A 160 -2.02 -32.72 -15.22
CA ASN A 160 -1.70 -31.32 -14.99
C ASN A 160 -2.96 -30.47 -15.13
N THR A 161 -3.49 -30.03 -14.00
CA THR A 161 -4.76 -29.29 -13.94
C THR A 161 -4.67 -27.93 -14.64
N TRP A 162 -3.56 -27.21 -14.45
CA TRP A 162 -3.33 -25.93 -15.13
C TRP A 162 -3.26 -26.10 -16.65
N ARG A 163 -2.54 -27.10 -17.15
CA ARG A 163 -2.45 -27.36 -18.59
C ARG A 163 -3.80 -27.71 -19.19
N LEU A 164 -4.62 -28.52 -18.52
CA LEU A 164 -5.99 -28.81 -18.99
C LEU A 164 -6.84 -27.53 -19.10
N MET A 165 -6.77 -26.65 -18.11
CA MET A 165 -7.49 -25.38 -18.14
C MET A 165 -7.01 -24.45 -19.26
N THR A 166 -5.70 -24.41 -19.53
CA THR A 166 -5.10 -23.44 -20.46
C THR A 166 -4.83 -23.97 -21.87
N ASP A 167 -5.06 -25.25 -22.14
CA ASP A 167 -4.66 -25.86 -23.42
C ASP A 167 -5.27 -25.11 -24.61
N GLY A 168 -4.46 -24.71 -25.58
CA GLY A 168 -4.91 -23.90 -26.73
C GLY A 168 -5.27 -22.44 -26.46
N LEU A 169 -5.14 -21.90 -25.22
CA LEU A 169 -5.52 -20.51 -24.88
C LEU A 169 -4.35 -19.50 -24.89
N ASP A 170 -3.13 -19.93 -25.24
CA ASP A 170 -1.90 -19.10 -25.17
C ASP A 170 -1.69 -18.37 -23.82
N ILE A 171 -2.22 -18.94 -22.73
CA ILE A 171 -2.05 -18.40 -21.38
C ILE A 171 -0.67 -18.80 -20.84
N PRO A 172 0.20 -17.84 -20.46
CA PRO A 172 1.50 -18.18 -19.91
C PRO A 172 1.39 -18.76 -18.51
N LEU A 173 1.88 -19.98 -18.32
CA LEU A 173 2.03 -20.60 -17.01
C LEU A 173 3.36 -20.22 -16.36
N LEU A 174 3.29 -19.72 -15.14
CA LEU A 174 4.42 -19.25 -14.34
C LEU A 174 4.52 -20.11 -13.08
N ARG A 175 5.70 -20.60 -12.72
CA ARG A 175 5.84 -21.38 -11.48
C ARG A 175 5.53 -20.50 -10.26
N ASN A 176 5.13 -21.11 -9.14
CA ASN A 176 4.99 -20.42 -7.86
C ASN A 176 6.30 -19.73 -7.44
N GLY A 177 6.27 -18.41 -7.30
CA GLY A 177 7.45 -17.56 -7.07
C GLY A 177 8.22 -17.16 -8.33
N GLY A 178 7.66 -17.38 -9.52
CA GLY A 178 8.23 -16.94 -10.79
C GLY A 178 8.02 -15.44 -11.05
N GLU A 179 8.69 -14.93 -12.08
CA GLU A 179 8.68 -13.52 -12.46
C GLU A 179 7.76 -13.23 -13.66
N LEU A 180 6.81 -12.31 -13.50
CA LEU A 180 6.14 -11.64 -14.59
C LEU A 180 6.89 -10.35 -14.94
N ASN A 181 7.30 -10.24 -16.20
CA ASN A 181 7.98 -9.08 -16.75
C ASN A 181 7.05 -8.36 -17.74
N VAL A 182 6.54 -7.20 -17.36
CA VAL A 182 5.75 -6.35 -18.26
C VAL A 182 6.70 -5.39 -18.98
N LYS A 183 6.91 -5.63 -20.27
CA LYS A 183 7.84 -4.86 -21.10
C LYS A 183 7.08 -3.87 -21.98
N PHE A 184 7.28 -2.58 -21.75
CA PHE A 184 6.69 -1.50 -22.53
C PHE A 184 7.39 -1.30 -23.87
N ALA A 185 6.74 -0.59 -24.80
CA ALA A 185 7.28 -0.34 -26.15
C ALA A 185 8.60 0.46 -26.15
N ASN A 186 8.83 1.29 -25.13
CA ASN A 186 10.08 2.02 -24.90
C ASN A 186 11.23 1.11 -24.40
N GLY A 187 11.00 -0.20 -24.24
CA GLY A 187 11.97 -1.18 -23.79
C GLY A 187 12.12 -1.31 -22.28
N GLN A 188 11.44 -0.46 -21.50
CA GLN A 188 11.44 -0.58 -20.05
C GLN A 188 10.64 -1.79 -19.60
N THR A 189 11.15 -2.51 -18.61
CA THR A 189 10.46 -3.61 -17.95
C THR A 189 10.10 -3.21 -16.53
N GLN A 190 8.89 -3.58 -16.09
CA GLN A 190 8.57 -3.70 -14.67
C GLN A 190 8.39 -5.18 -14.34
N THR A 191 9.02 -5.62 -13.25
CA THR A 191 9.07 -7.02 -12.84
C THR A 191 8.22 -7.24 -11.59
N GLN A 192 7.43 -8.31 -11.59
CA GLN A 192 6.61 -8.75 -10.47
C GLN A 192 6.93 -10.20 -10.13
N VAL A 193 7.06 -10.53 -8.85
CA VAL A 193 7.15 -11.93 -8.41
C VAL A 193 5.77 -12.40 -7.99
N ILE A 194 5.32 -13.51 -8.58
CA ILE A 194 3.95 -14.00 -8.42
C ILE A 194 3.96 -15.30 -7.62
N TRP A 195 3.14 -15.35 -6.59
CA TRP A 195 2.93 -16.51 -5.74
C TRP A 195 1.45 -16.88 -5.70
N HIS A 196 1.14 -18.15 -5.50
CA HIS A 196 -0.08 -18.54 -4.80
C HIS A 196 0.23 -18.63 -3.30
N ASN A 197 1.24 -19.44 -2.95
CA ASN A 197 1.68 -19.70 -1.57
C ASN A 197 3.05 -19.06 -1.29
N PRO A 198 3.10 -17.82 -0.79
CA PRO A 198 4.38 -17.21 -0.43
C PRO A 198 5.01 -17.85 0.83
N PRO A 199 6.32 -17.70 1.04
CA PRO A 199 7.00 -18.23 2.22
C PRO A 199 6.54 -17.51 3.48
N GLY A 200 6.10 -18.27 4.50
CA GLY A 200 5.68 -17.72 5.78
C GLY A 200 4.26 -17.12 5.76
N LYS A 201 3.69 -16.92 6.96
CA LYS A 201 2.36 -16.34 7.14
C LYS A 201 2.25 -15.61 8.46
N SER A 202 1.46 -14.54 8.49
CA SER A 202 1.09 -13.83 9.73
C SER A 202 -0.42 -13.78 9.88
N ARG A 203 -0.91 -13.84 11.13
CA ARG A 203 -2.35 -13.77 11.44
C ARG A 203 -2.97 -12.38 11.23
N PHE A 204 -2.18 -11.32 11.28
CA PHE A 204 -2.70 -9.93 11.24
C PHE A 204 -1.98 -9.06 10.20
N ASP A 205 -0.95 -9.59 9.53
CA ASP A 205 -0.21 -8.91 8.47
C ASP A 205 -0.31 -9.73 7.17
N PRO A 206 -1.33 -9.48 6.31
CA PRO A 206 -1.60 -10.25 5.11
C PRO A 206 -0.42 -10.35 4.14
N VAL A 207 0.43 -9.32 4.05
CA VAL A 207 1.56 -9.29 3.11
C VAL A 207 2.88 -9.77 3.72
N SER A 208 2.85 -10.34 4.94
CA SER A 208 4.05 -10.84 5.63
C SER A 208 4.88 -11.81 4.79
N GLY A 209 4.24 -12.79 4.14
CA GLY A 209 4.99 -13.79 3.38
C GLY A 209 5.64 -13.24 2.12
N LEU A 210 5.01 -12.22 1.51
CA LEU A 210 5.59 -11.52 0.36
C LEU A 210 6.82 -10.70 0.76
N ARG A 211 6.82 -10.09 1.96
CA ARG A 211 8.02 -9.44 2.51
C ARG A 211 9.13 -10.45 2.77
N ASP A 212 8.80 -11.60 3.35
CA ASP A 212 9.76 -12.67 3.63
C ASP A 212 10.36 -13.25 2.32
N ALA A 213 9.64 -13.19 1.19
CA ALA A 213 10.18 -13.48 -0.14
C ALA A 213 11.11 -12.37 -0.68
N ALA A 214 10.81 -11.10 -0.41
CA ALA A 214 11.55 -9.96 -0.93
C ALA A 214 12.84 -9.64 -0.16
N PHE A 215 12.86 -9.84 1.16
CA PHE A 215 13.99 -9.47 2.02
C PHE A 215 15.32 -10.17 1.70
N PRO A 216 15.34 -11.47 1.32
CA PRO A 216 16.58 -12.13 0.94
C PRO A 216 17.18 -11.63 -0.38
N VAL A 217 16.41 -10.85 -1.18
CA VAL A 217 16.82 -10.37 -2.49
C VAL A 217 17.46 -8.98 -2.38
N SER A 218 18.68 -8.85 -2.89
CA SER A 218 19.39 -7.57 -3.00
C SER A 218 18.57 -6.54 -3.78
N GLU A 219 18.61 -5.28 -3.38
CA GLU A 219 17.84 -4.19 -4.00
C GLU A 219 17.98 -4.15 -5.53
N SER A 220 19.19 -4.28 -6.07
CA SER A 220 19.46 -4.24 -7.52
C SER A 220 18.88 -5.40 -8.33
N LYS A 221 18.42 -6.46 -7.67
CA LYS A 221 17.74 -7.62 -8.28
C LYS A 221 16.31 -7.79 -7.78
N ARG A 222 15.86 -6.93 -6.87
CA ARG A 222 14.54 -7.03 -6.28
C ARG A 222 13.52 -6.58 -7.33
N ALA A 223 12.47 -7.38 -7.51
CA ALA A 223 11.34 -7.02 -8.34
C ALA A 223 10.64 -5.75 -7.81
N ASP A 224 9.94 -5.04 -8.68
CA ASP A 224 9.17 -3.84 -8.35
C ASP A 224 8.00 -4.17 -7.40
N GLY A 225 7.44 -5.37 -7.53
CA GLY A 225 6.40 -5.84 -6.62
C GLY A 225 6.25 -7.35 -6.51
N TYR A 226 5.45 -7.73 -5.52
CA TYR A 226 5.20 -9.13 -5.14
C TYR A 226 3.70 -9.33 -4.94
N LEU A 227 3.13 -10.38 -5.52
CA LEU A 227 1.68 -10.64 -5.51
C LEU A 227 1.41 -12.08 -5.03
N ALA A 228 0.39 -12.27 -4.20
CA ALA A 228 0.02 -13.58 -3.65
C ALA A 228 -1.49 -13.78 -3.47
N GLY A 229 -1.92 -15.04 -3.54
CA GLY A 229 -3.25 -15.52 -3.15
C GLY A 229 -3.26 -16.24 -1.80
N HIS A 230 -4.04 -17.32 -1.72
CA HIS A 230 -4.08 -18.37 -0.69
C HIS A 230 -4.60 -17.96 0.69
N LEU A 231 -4.19 -16.79 1.20
CA LEU A 231 -4.49 -16.39 2.58
C LEU A 231 -5.93 -15.93 2.77
N HIS A 232 -6.69 -15.74 1.68
CA HIS A 232 -8.06 -15.21 1.66
C HIS A 232 -8.18 -13.89 2.44
N ARG A 233 -7.08 -13.12 2.46
CA ARG A 233 -6.93 -11.90 3.23
C ARG A 233 -6.26 -10.85 2.38
N MET A 234 -6.91 -9.70 2.33
CA MET A 234 -6.52 -8.59 1.52
C MET A 234 -5.51 -7.73 2.25
N GLY A 235 -4.38 -7.47 1.60
CA GLY A 235 -3.44 -6.45 2.02
C GLY A 235 -2.71 -5.88 0.82
N VAL A 236 -2.65 -4.57 0.74
CA VAL A 236 -1.96 -3.85 -0.32
C VAL A 236 -0.99 -2.88 0.31
N ALA A 237 0.31 -3.10 0.13
CA ALA A 237 1.34 -2.26 0.72
C ALA A 237 2.31 -1.75 -0.32
N LYS A 238 2.95 -0.63 -0.01
CA LYS A 238 4.10 -0.12 -0.74
C LYS A 238 5.08 0.48 0.25
N GLU A 239 6.34 0.10 0.17
CA GLU A 239 7.32 0.33 1.23
C GLU A 239 8.65 0.81 0.67
N ILE A 240 9.28 1.73 1.40
CA ILE A 240 10.61 2.24 1.14
C ILE A 240 11.51 1.79 2.28
N TYR A 241 12.50 0.98 1.94
CA TYR A 241 13.48 0.51 2.90
C TYR A 241 14.52 1.58 3.18
N ALA A 242 15.08 1.54 4.39
CA ALA A 242 16.09 2.47 4.86
C ALA A 242 17.31 2.45 3.93
N GLY A 243 17.66 3.60 3.35
CA GLY A 243 18.75 3.73 2.39
C GLY A 243 18.49 3.14 0.99
N ALA A 244 17.31 2.56 0.74
CA ALA A 244 16.92 2.12 -0.60
C ALA A 244 16.42 3.30 -1.42
N LYS A 245 16.60 3.23 -2.75
CA LYS A 245 16.17 4.25 -3.72
C LYS A 245 14.82 3.94 -4.37
N ALA A 246 14.39 2.68 -4.30
CA ALA A 246 13.16 2.22 -4.93
C ALA A 246 12.18 1.68 -3.89
N ALA A 247 10.91 2.05 -4.06
CA ALA A 247 9.81 1.46 -3.32
C ALA A 247 9.46 0.09 -3.90
N VAL A 248 8.99 -0.81 -3.04
CA VAL A 248 8.49 -2.14 -3.42
C VAL A 248 7.04 -2.25 -3.01
N TYR A 249 6.19 -2.76 -3.89
CA TYR A 249 4.79 -3.03 -3.56
C TYR A 249 4.49 -4.51 -3.28
N TYR A 250 3.47 -4.74 -2.48
CA TYR A 250 3.03 -6.05 -2.04
C TYR A 250 1.51 -6.14 -2.14
N ILE A 251 0.99 -7.19 -2.77
CA ILE A 251 -0.45 -7.42 -2.89
C ILE A 251 -0.77 -8.85 -2.45
N ALA A 252 -1.37 -8.99 -1.28
CA ALA A 252 -2.09 -10.19 -0.88
C ALA A 252 -3.55 -10.03 -1.32
N SER A 253 -3.98 -10.90 -2.22
CA SER A 253 -5.33 -10.90 -2.79
C SER A 253 -6.33 -11.50 -1.81
N GLY A 254 -7.54 -10.96 -1.82
CA GLY A 254 -8.71 -11.59 -1.21
C GLY A 254 -9.17 -12.82 -2.00
N THR A 255 -10.43 -13.21 -1.83
CA THR A 255 -11.06 -14.37 -2.48
C THR A 255 -12.52 -14.05 -2.85
N THR A 256 -13.10 -14.80 -3.77
CA THR A 256 -14.57 -14.81 -3.97
C THR A 256 -15.27 -15.80 -3.04
N LYS A 257 -14.53 -16.70 -2.39
CA LYS A 257 -15.09 -17.75 -1.53
C LYS A 257 -15.37 -17.26 -0.13
N GLY A 258 -16.65 -17.19 0.22
CA GLY A 258 -17.11 -16.81 1.55
C GLY A 258 -16.81 -15.35 1.92
N SER A 259 -16.58 -14.50 0.92
CA SER A 259 -16.35 -13.06 1.10
C SER A 259 -17.63 -12.22 1.01
N SER A 260 -18.73 -12.81 0.55
CA SER A 260 -20.01 -12.13 0.37
C SER A 260 -21.07 -12.62 1.36
N ALA A 261 -21.84 -11.69 1.91
CA ALA A 261 -22.95 -12.01 2.81
C ALA A 261 -24.15 -12.65 2.09
N SER A 262 -24.18 -12.61 0.75
CA SER A 262 -25.23 -13.21 -0.07
C SER A 262 -25.05 -14.72 -0.31
N VAL A 263 -23.86 -15.25 -0.01
CA VAL A 263 -23.53 -16.67 -0.15
C VAL A 263 -23.31 -17.33 1.21
N PRO A 264 -23.39 -18.67 1.31
CA PRO A 264 -23.10 -19.34 2.57
C PRO A 264 -21.65 -19.09 3.02
N PRO A 265 -21.39 -18.94 4.32
CA PRO A 265 -20.03 -18.68 4.81
C PRO A 265 -19.11 -19.87 4.51
N ASP A 266 -17.83 -19.57 4.28
CA ASP A 266 -16.84 -20.62 4.10
C ASP A 266 -16.62 -21.39 5.40
N ARG A 267 -17.05 -22.65 5.46
CA ARG A 267 -16.93 -23.48 6.67
C ARG A 267 -15.48 -23.71 7.07
N PHE A 268 -14.56 -23.72 6.10
CA PHE A 268 -13.14 -23.83 6.40
C PHE A 268 -12.63 -22.56 7.07
N GLY A 269 -12.87 -21.38 6.47
CA GLY A 269 -12.60 -20.07 7.08
C GLY A 269 -13.24 -19.90 8.47
N VAL A 270 -14.52 -20.26 8.63
CA VAL A 270 -15.23 -20.20 9.92
C VAL A 270 -14.55 -21.04 10.99
N LYS A 271 -14.12 -22.27 10.66
CA LYS A 271 -13.37 -23.15 11.58
C LYS A 271 -12.01 -22.56 11.97
N LEU A 272 -11.42 -21.72 11.12
CA LEU A 272 -10.18 -20.99 11.38
C LEU A 272 -10.40 -19.63 12.06
N GLY A 273 -11.65 -19.27 12.39
CA GLY A 273 -12.00 -18.04 13.08
C GLY A 273 -12.17 -16.81 12.17
N LEU A 274 -12.36 -17.03 10.86
CA LEU A 274 -12.68 -16.00 9.87
C LEU A 274 -14.10 -16.24 9.35
N PRO A 275 -15.13 -15.58 9.93
CA PRO A 275 -16.51 -15.81 9.52
C PRO A 275 -16.82 -15.32 8.10
N LEU A 276 -16.09 -14.30 7.64
CA LEU A 276 -16.10 -13.79 6.27
C LEU A 276 -14.65 -13.59 5.82
N ALA A 277 -14.36 -13.98 4.59
CA ALA A 277 -13.07 -13.75 3.97
C ALA A 277 -13.01 -12.36 3.33
N ASP A 278 -11.80 -11.86 3.05
CA ASP A 278 -11.65 -10.54 2.46
C ASP A 278 -11.94 -10.61 0.94
N PRO A 279 -12.62 -9.61 0.36
CA PRO A 279 -13.04 -9.63 -1.05
C PRO A 279 -11.87 -9.36 -2.02
N LEU A 280 -12.05 -9.81 -3.28
CA LEU A 280 -11.18 -9.47 -4.41
C LEU A 280 -11.30 -8.00 -4.85
N GLY A 281 -10.48 -7.61 -5.83
CA GLY A 281 -10.49 -6.26 -6.44
C GLY A 281 -9.16 -5.51 -6.31
N GLN A 282 -8.12 -6.17 -5.81
CA GLN A 282 -6.78 -5.59 -5.65
C GLN A 282 -5.97 -5.69 -6.95
N GLY A 283 -4.99 -4.82 -7.08
CA GLY A 283 -4.07 -4.84 -8.22
C GLY A 283 -3.08 -3.69 -8.20
N VAL A 284 -2.48 -3.41 -9.34
CA VAL A 284 -1.48 -2.36 -9.51
C VAL A 284 -1.60 -1.70 -10.88
N ILE A 285 -1.45 -0.38 -10.92
CA ILE A 285 -1.27 0.35 -12.16
C ILE A 285 0.23 0.48 -12.42
N LEU A 286 0.69 0.00 -13.58
CA LEU A 286 2.08 0.10 -14.01
C LEU A 286 2.22 1.25 -15.01
N GLU A 287 3.05 2.23 -14.67
CA GLU A 287 3.32 3.40 -15.49
C GLU A 287 4.76 3.37 -16.02
N PRO A 288 4.96 3.46 -17.34
CA PRO A 288 6.31 3.45 -17.89
C PRO A 288 7.02 4.79 -17.68
N LYS A 289 8.34 4.70 -17.53
CA LYS A 289 9.33 5.75 -17.64
C LYS A 289 9.08 6.60 -18.88
N ARG A 290 9.04 7.91 -18.66
CA ARG A 290 9.00 8.92 -19.72
C ARG A 290 10.21 9.84 -19.60
N LYS A 291 10.58 10.47 -20.73
CA LYS A 291 11.73 11.38 -20.80
C LYS A 291 11.71 12.47 -19.72
N ARG A 292 10.51 12.95 -19.34
CA ARG A 292 10.31 13.99 -18.32
C ARG A 292 10.10 13.46 -16.89
N ARG A 293 9.78 12.18 -16.69
CA ARG A 293 9.23 11.64 -15.42
C ARG A 293 10.17 10.72 -14.61
N GLY A 294 11.44 10.56 -15.02
CA GLY A 294 12.40 9.75 -14.25
C GLY A 294 12.25 8.24 -14.46
N ALA A 295 12.16 7.43 -13.40
CA ALA A 295 11.99 5.97 -13.48
C ALA A 295 10.53 5.57 -13.78
N GLY A 296 10.27 4.28 -14.02
CA GLY A 296 8.90 3.77 -14.04
C GLY A 296 8.26 3.88 -12.67
N LYS A 297 6.94 3.99 -12.65
CA LYS A 297 6.15 4.10 -11.42
C LYS A 297 5.10 3.00 -11.36
N ASN A 298 4.66 2.70 -10.15
CA ASN A 298 3.62 1.72 -9.87
C ASN A 298 2.70 2.25 -8.77
N TYR A 299 1.40 1.96 -8.87
CA TYR A 299 0.38 2.44 -7.92
C TYR A 299 -0.54 1.28 -7.56
N PRO A 300 -0.25 0.57 -6.45
CA PRO A 300 -1.08 -0.53 -6.02
C PRO A 300 -2.39 -0.02 -5.42
N PHE A 301 -3.49 -0.73 -5.64
CA PHE A 301 -4.84 -0.36 -5.20
C PHE A 301 -5.55 -1.54 -4.53
N SER A 302 -6.48 -1.21 -3.64
CA SER A 302 -7.15 -2.15 -2.72
C SER A 302 -8.55 -2.58 -3.16
N SER A 303 -9.16 -1.86 -4.10
CA SER A 303 -10.49 -2.15 -4.66
C SER A 303 -10.61 -1.66 -6.10
N PHE A 304 -11.59 -2.19 -6.85
CA PHE A 304 -11.86 -1.76 -8.22
C PHE A 304 -12.17 -0.27 -8.32
N GLN A 305 -12.96 0.28 -7.40
CA GLN A 305 -13.29 1.71 -7.39
C GLN A 305 -12.03 2.57 -7.24
N GLN A 306 -11.16 2.22 -6.29
CA GLN A 306 -9.90 2.93 -6.10
C GLN A 306 -8.98 2.80 -7.33
N GLY A 307 -8.86 1.59 -7.87
CA GLY A 307 -8.05 1.30 -9.04
C GLY A 307 -8.51 2.04 -10.29
N GLN A 308 -9.81 2.02 -10.59
CA GLN A 308 -10.40 2.72 -11.73
C GLN A 308 -10.13 4.22 -11.64
N GLN A 309 -10.40 4.83 -10.48
CA GLN A 309 -10.25 6.27 -10.32
C GLN A 309 -8.79 6.72 -10.42
N ALA A 310 -7.85 5.95 -9.85
CA ALA A 310 -6.43 6.21 -10.04
C ALA A 310 -6.00 6.02 -11.50
N PHE A 311 -6.51 4.98 -12.18
CA PHE A 311 -6.16 4.68 -13.57
C PHE A 311 -6.62 5.78 -14.52
N ASP A 312 -7.85 6.26 -14.38
CA ASP A 312 -8.39 7.35 -15.18
C ASP A 312 -7.63 8.66 -14.95
N ALA A 313 -7.33 8.97 -13.68
CA ALA A 313 -6.54 10.14 -13.31
C ALA A 313 -5.15 10.11 -13.95
N LEU A 314 -4.47 8.96 -13.86
CA LEU A 314 -3.14 8.77 -14.44
C LEU A 314 -3.16 8.84 -15.97
N ARG A 315 -4.14 8.20 -16.64
CA ARG A 315 -4.30 8.29 -18.10
C ARG A 315 -4.56 9.73 -18.56
N LEU A 316 -5.37 10.48 -17.82
CA LEU A 316 -5.68 11.86 -18.13
C LEU A 316 -4.45 12.76 -17.95
N LEU A 317 -3.71 12.62 -16.85
CA LEU A 317 -2.46 13.35 -16.63
C LEU A 317 -1.42 13.01 -17.70
N ASP A 318 -1.29 11.73 -18.03
CA ASP A 318 -0.47 11.24 -19.11
C ASP A 318 -0.78 11.90 -20.45
N ARG A 319 -2.07 12.02 -20.75
CA ARG A 319 -2.56 12.66 -21.96
C ARG A 319 -2.28 14.17 -21.97
N ALA A 320 -2.50 14.86 -20.86
CA ALA A 320 -2.23 16.28 -20.71
C ALA A 320 -0.74 16.61 -20.85
N GLU A 321 0.14 15.79 -20.27
CA GLU A 321 1.59 15.98 -20.38
C GLU A 321 2.09 15.77 -21.81
N ASN A 322 1.55 14.77 -22.52
CA ASN A 322 1.85 14.55 -23.93
C ASN A 322 1.45 15.72 -24.82
N GLN A 323 0.40 16.46 -24.43
CA GLN A 323 -0.04 17.67 -25.10
C GLN A 323 0.71 18.92 -24.63
N GLY A 324 1.44 18.85 -23.51
CA GLY A 324 2.17 19.98 -22.93
C GLY A 324 1.29 21.02 -22.25
N ILE A 325 0.07 20.65 -21.85
CA ILE A 325 -0.95 21.56 -21.30
C ILE A 325 -1.23 21.36 -19.80
N THR A 326 -0.48 20.50 -19.11
CA THR A 326 -0.75 20.16 -17.70
C THR A 326 -0.83 21.38 -16.79
N GLU A 327 0.19 22.26 -16.83
CA GLU A 327 0.24 23.47 -16.00
C GLU A 327 -0.91 24.44 -16.31
N GLU A 328 -1.25 24.59 -17.59
CA GLU A 328 -2.38 25.42 -18.04
C GLU A 328 -3.71 24.88 -17.48
N LEU A 329 -3.92 23.56 -17.55
CA LEU A 329 -5.14 22.93 -17.03
C LEU A 329 -5.21 23.03 -15.50
N LEU A 330 -4.12 22.78 -14.78
CA LEU A 330 -4.08 22.91 -13.32
C LEU A 330 -4.32 24.36 -12.88
N SER A 331 -3.76 25.36 -13.57
CA SER A 331 -4.07 26.78 -13.32
C SER A 331 -5.54 27.06 -13.59
N THR A 332 -6.07 26.60 -14.71
CA THR A 332 -7.48 26.80 -15.08
C THR A 332 -8.42 26.22 -14.03
N ILE A 333 -8.10 25.03 -13.50
CA ILE A 333 -8.88 24.39 -12.42
C ILE A 333 -8.82 25.24 -11.14
N LYS A 334 -7.64 25.74 -10.75
CA LYS A 334 -7.52 26.60 -9.57
C LYS A 334 -8.33 27.89 -9.72
N ASP A 335 -8.31 28.49 -10.92
CA ASP A 335 -8.98 29.77 -11.17
C ASP A 335 -10.51 29.62 -11.30
N GLN A 336 -10.99 28.54 -11.93
CA GLN A 336 -12.41 28.37 -12.27
C GLN A 336 -13.16 27.43 -11.33
N VAL A 337 -12.49 26.44 -10.75
CA VAL A 337 -13.11 25.48 -9.81
C VAL A 337 -12.90 25.94 -8.38
N GLU A 338 -11.67 26.02 -7.88
CA GLU A 338 -11.45 26.38 -6.49
C GLU A 338 -10.00 26.78 -6.24
N ALA A 339 -9.79 28.03 -5.85
CA ALA A 339 -8.45 28.52 -5.55
C ALA A 339 -7.92 27.98 -4.22
N LYS A 340 -8.78 27.84 -3.19
CA LYS A 340 -8.41 27.25 -1.88
C LYS A 340 -9.63 26.65 -1.16
N PRO A 341 -9.44 25.61 -0.32
CA PRO A 341 -10.51 25.07 0.51
C PRO A 341 -10.86 26.01 1.68
N GLU A 342 -12.10 25.93 2.18
CA GLU A 342 -12.47 26.56 3.47
C GLU A 342 -12.31 25.52 4.59
N ILE A 343 -11.41 25.79 5.55
CA ILE A 343 -11.11 24.88 6.65
C ILE A 343 -11.58 25.50 7.96
N SER A 344 -12.41 24.79 8.72
CA SER A 344 -12.91 25.27 10.01
C SER A 344 -12.81 24.21 11.10
N LEU A 345 -12.28 24.60 12.27
CA LEU A 345 -12.24 23.76 13.44
C LEU A 345 -13.60 23.78 14.15
N LEU A 346 -14.20 22.61 14.34
CA LEU A 346 -15.49 22.48 15.01
C LEU A 346 -15.29 22.30 16.52
N ALA A 347 -15.33 23.40 17.27
CA ALA A 347 -15.11 23.40 18.71
C ALA A 347 -16.07 22.46 19.48
N GLY A 348 -17.35 22.40 19.10
CA GLY A 348 -18.35 21.53 19.77
C GLY A 348 -18.15 20.02 19.56
N SER A 349 -17.39 19.64 18.53
CA SER A 349 -17.08 18.24 18.20
C SER A 349 -15.63 17.87 18.53
N SER A 350 -14.83 18.82 19.02
CA SER A 350 -13.43 18.63 19.38
C SER A 350 -13.31 18.52 20.89
N ARG A 351 -12.48 17.60 21.38
CA ARG A 351 -12.32 17.32 22.81
C ARG A 351 -10.87 17.47 23.22
N THR A 352 -10.61 18.37 24.16
CA THR A 352 -9.32 18.47 24.83
C THR A 352 -9.14 17.34 25.83
N SER A 353 -7.91 16.86 25.93
CA SER A 353 -7.53 15.82 26.90
C SER A 353 -7.63 16.34 28.33
N GLY A 354 -7.69 15.40 29.28
CA GLY A 354 -7.60 15.73 30.70
C GLY A 354 -6.21 16.25 31.12
N GLY A 355 -6.03 16.46 32.43
CA GLY A 355 -4.77 16.96 33.00
C GLY A 355 -3.55 16.05 32.78
N GLU A 356 -3.75 14.79 32.39
CA GLU A 356 -2.67 13.78 32.23
C GLU A 356 -1.68 14.10 31.11
N TYR A 357 -2.14 14.75 30.04
CA TYR A 357 -1.30 15.15 28.90
C TYR A 357 -0.99 16.65 28.91
N THR A 358 -1.47 17.40 29.89
CA THR A 358 -1.21 18.84 29.96
C THR A 358 0.17 19.08 30.57
N GLU A 359 0.96 19.96 29.96
CA GLU A 359 2.26 20.32 30.51
C GLU A 359 2.11 21.08 31.83
N SER A 360 3.14 20.97 32.68
CA SER A 360 3.19 21.73 33.93
C SER A 360 3.66 23.16 33.66
N LYS A 361 3.07 24.14 34.35
CA LYS A 361 3.50 25.54 34.28
C LYS A 361 4.97 25.66 34.71
N PRO A 362 5.83 26.38 33.97
CA PRO A 362 7.21 26.61 34.39
C PRO A 362 7.30 27.35 35.72
N ALA A 363 8.38 27.09 36.48
CA ALA A 363 8.62 27.76 37.77
C ALA A 363 8.72 29.28 37.58
N GLU A 364 8.14 30.05 38.50
CA GLU A 364 8.06 31.52 38.41
C GLU A 364 9.42 32.21 38.53
N THR A 365 10.30 31.67 39.36
CA THR A 365 11.64 32.21 39.62
C THR A 365 12.69 31.12 39.50
N LEU A 366 13.90 31.51 39.08
CA LEU A 366 15.03 30.62 38.88
C LEU A 366 16.27 31.21 39.53
N LYS A 367 17.18 30.35 39.99
CA LYS A 367 18.49 30.79 40.48
C LYS A 367 19.49 30.74 39.33
N VAL A 368 19.90 31.89 38.84
CA VAL A 368 20.82 32.04 37.71
C VAL A 368 22.03 32.83 38.18
N GLY A 369 23.23 32.25 38.09
CA GLY A 369 24.46 32.92 38.54
C GLY A 369 24.53 33.25 40.04
N GLY A 370 23.61 32.73 40.87
CA GLY A 370 23.50 33.05 42.29
C GLY A 370 22.34 33.99 42.63
N GLU A 371 21.78 34.67 41.63
CA GLU A 371 20.66 35.61 41.77
C GLU A 371 19.32 34.95 41.44
N VAL A 372 18.25 35.42 42.07
CA VAL A 372 16.88 34.97 41.78
C VAL A 372 16.32 35.84 40.66
N VAL A 373 16.14 35.25 39.48
CA VAL A 373 15.59 35.92 38.30
C VAL A 373 14.18 35.41 37.99
N GLN A 374 13.34 36.25 37.41
CA GLN A 374 12.01 35.85 36.94
C GLN A 374 12.13 35.01 35.67
N ASN A 375 11.47 33.85 35.64
CA ASN A 375 11.41 33.04 34.42
C ASN A 375 10.48 33.72 33.40
N PRO A 376 10.96 34.08 32.20
CA PRO A 376 10.13 34.74 31.19
C PRO A 376 8.95 33.87 30.73
N TYR A 377 9.10 32.55 30.77
CA TYR A 377 8.08 31.59 30.35
C TYR A 377 7.06 31.25 31.45
N SER A 378 7.26 31.74 32.67
CA SER A 378 6.36 31.44 33.79
C SER A 378 4.93 31.93 33.59
N LYS A 379 4.71 32.96 32.77
CA LYS A 379 3.37 33.52 32.51
C LYS A 379 2.71 32.98 31.25
N MET A 380 3.36 32.04 30.54
CA MET A 380 2.81 31.49 29.30
C MET A 380 1.46 30.78 29.53
N LYS A 381 0.56 30.89 28.56
CA LYS A 381 -0.72 30.18 28.60
C LYS A 381 -0.47 28.70 28.34
N MET A 382 -0.85 27.84 29.28
CA MET A 382 -0.76 26.40 29.10
C MET A 382 -1.83 25.93 28.11
N LYS A 383 -1.43 25.07 27.16
CA LYS A 383 -2.32 24.54 26.14
C LYS A 383 -2.51 23.05 26.37
N ALA A 384 -3.75 22.63 26.57
CA ALA A 384 -4.08 21.21 26.66
C ALA A 384 -4.09 20.62 25.23
N PRO A 385 -3.49 19.44 25.02
CA PRO A 385 -3.63 18.72 23.76
C PRO A 385 -5.05 18.18 23.59
N TYR A 386 -5.40 17.80 22.37
CA TYR A 386 -6.70 17.22 22.03
C TYR A 386 -6.68 15.70 22.00
N ASP A 387 -7.69 15.07 22.60
CA ASP A 387 -8.02 13.66 22.36
C ASP A 387 -8.58 13.51 20.94
N SER A 388 -9.40 14.47 20.51
CA SER A 388 -10.02 14.47 19.19
C SER A 388 -10.18 15.89 18.66
N LEU A 389 -9.73 16.11 17.42
CA LEU A 389 -9.98 17.31 16.63
C LEU A 389 -10.94 16.97 15.49
N THR A 390 -11.91 17.85 15.23
CA THR A 390 -12.82 17.71 14.09
C THR A 390 -12.75 18.97 13.23
N TYR A 391 -12.42 18.80 11.95
CA TYR A 391 -12.43 19.86 10.95
C TYR A 391 -13.55 19.63 9.94
N ASP A 392 -14.25 20.72 9.62
CA ASP A 392 -15.08 20.79 8.42
C ASP A 392 -14.26 21.43 7.31
N VAL A 393 -14.00 20.66 6.25
CA VAL A 393 -13.25 21.12 5.08
C VAL A 393 -14.20 21.18 3.89
N ARG A 394 -14.51 22.41 3.48
CA ARG A 394 -15.33 22.64 2.31
C ARG A 394 -14.43 22.77 1.08
N THR A 395 -14.52 21.78 0.21
CA THR A 395 -13.71 21.72 -1.00
C THR A 395 -14.38 20.92 -2.10
N ARG A 396 -14.09 21.28 -3.35
CA ARG A 396 -14.47 20.52 -4.56
C ARG A 396 -13.32 19.73 -5.16
N LEU A 397 -12.09 19.92 -4.67
CA LEU A 397 -10.87 19.30 -5.20
C LEU A 397 -10.26 18.34 -4.17
N PRO A 398 -9.39 17.40 -4.60
CA PRO A 398 -8.70 16.48 -3.70
C PRO A 398 -7.80 17.21 -2.71
N LEU A 399 -7.69 16.71 -1.47
CA LEU A 399 -6.81 17.24 -0.43
C LEU A 399 -5.68 16.26 -0.12
N ALA A 400 -4.44 16.74 -0.07
CA ALA A 400 -3.30 15.93 0.36
C ALA A 400 -2.97 16.20 1.83
N LEU A 401 -3.06 15.19 2.70
CA LEU A 401 -2.64 15.28 4.10
C LEU A 401 -1.21 14.76 4.25
N HIS A 402 -0.26 15.68 4.42
CA HIS A 402 1.16 15.41 4.61
C HIS A 402 1.45 15.03 6.08
N LEU A 403 2.11 13.88 6.25
CA LEU A 403 2.43 13.31 7.56
C LEU A 403 3.90 13.52 7.87
N ILE A 404 4.24 14.72 8.35
CA ILE A 404 5.62 15.15 8.52
C ILE A 404 6.16 14.64 9.86
N SER A 405 7.28 13.93 9.84
CA SER A 405 7.88 13.32 11.04
C SER A 405 9.41 13.30 10.93
N ASN A 406 10.08 13.11 12.06
CA ASN A 406 11.49 12.71 12.09
C ASN A 406 12.50 13.70 11.45
N ALA A 407 12.27 15.02 11.58
CA ALA A 407 13.23 16.05 11.16
C ALA A 407 14.40 16.24 12.13
N ARG A 408 14.22 15.89 13.42
CA ARG A 408 15.24 15.93 14.48
C ARG A 408 16.00 17.27 14.56
N LEU A 409 15.27 18.39 14.56
CA LEU A 409 15.84 19.73 14.76
C LEU A 409 16.65 19.79 16.06
N GLY A 410 17.82 20.41 15.99
CA GLY A 410 18.78 20.48 17.10
C GLY A 410 19.72 19.27 17.20
N SER A 411 19.69 18.34 16.23
CA SER A 411 20.67 17.26 16.13
C SER A 411 21.73 17.56 15.07
N SER A 412 22.90 16.92 15.17
CA SER A 412 23.95 17.00 14.14
C SER A 412 23.58 16.35 12.80
N SER A 413 22.44 15.65 12.75
CA SER A 413 21.91 14.99 11.56
C SER A 413 20.52 15.49 11.21
N GLU A 414 20.17 16.71 11.62
CA GLU A 414 18.86 17.30 11.40
C GLU A 414 18.53 17.44 9.91
N GLY A 415 17.24 17.41 9.61
CA GLY A 415 16.67 17.49 8.26
C GLY A 415 16.03 18.83 7.93
N TYR A 416 16.51 19.93 8.51
CA TYR A 416 15.83 21.24 8.41
C TYR A 416 15.72 21.73 6.96
N ASP A 417 16.84 21.78 6.23
CA ASP A 417 16.86 22.29 4.85
C ASP A 417 16.03 21.39 3.92
N GLU A 418 16.11 20.07 4.10
CA GLU A 418 15.34 19.10 3.33
C GLU A 418 13.83 19.29 3.56
N LEU A 419 13.43 19.52 4.82
CA LEU A 419 12.05 19.79 5.17
C LEU A 419 11.55 21.14 4.64
N LEU A 420 12.35 22.21 4.73
CA LEU A 420 12.00 23.50 4.16
C LEU A 420 11.78 23.42 2.65
N ASN A 421 12.68 22.73 1.93
CA ASN A 421 12.54 22.50 0.49
C ASN A 421 11.27 21.70 0.18
N TYR A 422 11.00 20.64 0.96
CA TYR A 422 9.76 19.86 0.82
C TYR A 422 8.51 20.72 0.99
N GLN A 423 8.48 21.60 1.99
CA GLN A 423 7.34 22.50 2.23
C GLN A 423 7.17 23.53 1.13
N ALA A 424 8.26 24.16 0.69
CA ALA A 424 8.22 25.15 -0.38
C ALA A 424 7.69 24.55 -1.69
N GLU A 425 8.10 23.31 -2.01
CA GLU A 425 7.73 22.64 -3.25
C GLU A 425 6.32 22.07 -3.23
N LEU A 426 5.88 21.42 -2.15
CA LEU A 426 4.63 20.65 -2.14
C LEU A 426 3.49 21.24 -1.32
N ILE A 427 3.79 22.14 -0.37
CA ILE A 427 2.79 22.57 0.62
C ILE A 427 2.50 24.05 0.45
N ALA A 428 3.49 24.93 0.61
CA ALA A 428 3.27 26.39 0.71
C ALA A 428 2.53 26.98 -0.51
N ASN A 429 2.77 26.43 -1.71
CA ASN A 429 2.16 26.89 -2.96
C ASN A 429 0.93 26.06 -3.40
N ASN A 430 0.50 25.10 -2.57
CA ASN A 430 -0.64 24.23 -2.85
C ASN A 430 -1.67 24.31 -1.70
N PRO A 431 -2.69 25.17 -1.80
CA PRO A 431 -3.65 25.38 -0.71
C PRO A 431 -4.50 24.15 -0.38
N HIS A 432 -4.50 23.12 -1.23
CA HIS A 432 -5.15 21.83 -1.00
C HIS A 432 -4.24 20.81 -0.28
N SER A 433 -3.02 21.21 0.09
CA SER A 433 -2.14 20.46 0.98
C SER A 433 -2.41 20.83 2.44
N LEU A 434 -2.61 19.84 3.29
CA LEU A 434 -2.77 19.94 4.74
C LEU A 434 -1.60 19.27 5.45
N VAL A 435 -1.25 19.73 6.64
CA VAL A 435 -0.08 19.23 7.37
C VAL A 435 -0.44 18.79 8.78
N VAL A 436 0.09 17.63 9.18
CA VAL A 436 0.18 17.24 10.59
C VAL A 436 1.64 16.94 10.90
N TYR A 437 2.18 17.66 11.87
CA TYR A 437 3.53 17.39 12.39
C TYR A 437 3.45 16.32 13.46
N LEU A 438 4.14 15.21 13.23
CA LEU A 438 4.14 14.04 14.09
C LEU A 438 5.38 14.04 15.00
N ARG A 439 5.86 12.85 15.36
CA ARG A 439 6.94 12.68 16.32
C ARG A 439 8.28 13.15 15.78
N ASN A 440 9.23 13.34 16.70
CA ASN A 440 10.65 13.59 16.38
C ASN A 440 10.90 14.75 15.42
N MET A 441 10.01 15.75 15.39
CA MET A 441 10.34 17.02 14.73
C MET A 441 11.52 17.67 15.43
N ILE A 442 11.51 17.68 16.77
CA ILE A 442 12.63 18.12 17.60
C ILE A 442 13.39 16.91 18.12
N ASP A 443 14.72 17.01 18.15
CA ASP A 443 15.58 15.96 18.67
C ASP A 443 15.35 15.72 20.18
N LYS A 444 15.51 14.47 20.60
CA LYS A 444 15.32 14.07 21.99
C LYS A 444 16.25 14.81 22.95
N ASP A 445 17.44 15.19 22.52
CA ASP A 445 18.43 15.86 23.37
C ASP A 445 18.32 17.40 23.32
N ALA A 446 17.42 17.95 22.49
CA ALA A 446 17.26 19.40 22.34
C ALA A 446 16.92 20.13 23.64
N GLY A 447 16.21 19.49 24.57
CA GLY A 447 15.92 20.09 25.88
C GLY A 447 17.15 20.33 26.75
N ASN A 448 18.27 19.65 26.45
CA ASN A 448 19.55 19.71 27.19
C ASN A 448 20.56 20.70 26.60
N VAL A 449 20.33 21.24 25.40
CA VAL A 449 21.30 22.13 24.73
C VAL A 449 21.06 23.60 25.11
N GLY A 450 22.10 24.42 25.03
CA GLY A 450 22.02 25.85 25.34
C GLY A 450 21.10 26.64 24.39
N GLU A 451 21.04 26.21 23.12
CA GLU A 451 20.32 26.83 21.99
C GLU A 451 18.88 26.30 21.85
N ARG A 452 18.30 25.74 22.92
CA ARG A 452 17.01 25.03 22.84
C ARG A 452 15.82 25.90 22.43
N ILE A 453 15.89 27.22 22.64
CA ILE A 453 14.88 28.17 22.17
C ILE A 453 15.01 28.35 20.66
N ASP A 454 16.22 28.52 20.13
CA ASP A 454 16.45 28.60 18.68
C ASP A 454 15.93 27.36 17.94
N VAL A 455 16.07 26.17 18.54
CA VAL A 455 15.49 24.93 18.01
C VAL A 455 13.96 24.99 17.93
N LEU A 456 13.30 25.56 18.94
CA LEU A 456 11.85 25.74 18.94
C LEU A 456 11.42 26.82 17.95
N ASP A 457 12.17 27.93 17.86
CA ASP A 457 11.87 29.04 16.97
C ASP A 457 12.00 28.64 15.50
N ARG A 458 13.00 27.82 15.15
CA ARG A 458 13.09 27.19 13.82
C ARG A 458 11.89 26.32 13.50
N PHE A 459 11.34 25.61 14.50
CA PHE A 459 10.11 24.85 14.29
C PHE A 459 8.90 25.77 14.11
N VAL A 460 8.80 26.84 14.89
CA VAL A 460 7.78 27.88 14.74
C VAL A 460 7.83 28.51 13.35
N GLU A 461 9.02 28.81 12.83
CA GLU A 461 9.22 29.35 11.47
C GLU A 461 8.62 28.43 10.40
N MET A 462 8.95 27.13 10.44
CA MET A 462 8.41 26.14 9.50
C MET A 462 6.89 26.02 9.58
N ILE A 463 6.34 25.99 10.80
CA ILE A 463 4.88 25.92 10.98
C ILE A 463 4.22 27.20 10.46
N ASN A 464 4.80 28.37 10.73
CA ASN A 464 4.25 29.64 10.29
C ASN A 464 4.28 29.80 8.76
N GLY A 465 5.26 29.22 8.08
CA GLY A 465 5.31 29.17 6.61
C GLY A 465 4.14 28.39 5.98
N THR A 466 3.48 27.51 6.74
CA THR A 466 2.35 26.67 6.28
C THR A 466 1.17 26.72 7.25
N LYS A 467 1.00 27.86 7.95
CA LYS A 467 0.08 27.97 9.09
C LYS A 467 -1.37 27.70 8.76
N GLU A 468 -1.85 28.22 7.62
CA GLU A 468 -3.25 28.03 7.19
C GLU A 468 -3.57 26.55 6.85
N GLN A 469 -2.53 25.74 6.63
CA GLN A 469 -2.62 24.34 6.21
C GLN A 469 -2.31 23.38 7.36
N THR A 470 -1.70 23.87 8.43
CA THR A 470 -1.27 23.04 9.54
C THR A 470 -2.45 22.74 10.47
N LEU A 471 -2.85 21.48 10.53
CA LEU A 471 -3.95 21.02 11.36
C LEU A 471 -3.51 20.81 12.81
N ALA A 472 -2.37 20.17 13.05
CA ALA A 472 -1.95 19.82 14.40
C ALA A 472 -0.44 19.59 14.53
N ILE A 473 0.03 19.74 15.76
CA ILE A 473 1.39 19.37 16.20
C ILE A 473 1.29 18.28 17.26
N MET A 474 2.00 17.18 17.05
CA MET A 474 2.08 16.11 18.03
C MET A 474 3.02 16.50 19.17
N MET A 475 2.47 16.53 20.38
CA MET A 475 3.23 16.59 21.62
C MET A 475 3.86 15.22 21.91
N CYS A 476 4.88 14.89 21.12
CA CYS A 476 5.60 13.62 21.14
C CYS A 476 6.54 13.49 22.35
N GLU A 477 7.21 12.35 22.48
CA GLU A 477 8.18 12.09 23.56
C GLU A 477 9.24 13.19 23.72
N SER A 478 9.84 13.68 22.63
CA SER A 478 10.89 14.71 22.70
C SER A 478 10.43 15.98 23.41
N LEU A 479 9.18 16.39 23.20
CA LEU A 479 8.61 17.59 23.83
C LEU A 479 8.20 17.35 25.30
N ARG A 480 7.92 16.10 25.68
CA ARG A 480 7.49 15.75 27.04
C ARG A 480 8.66 15.43 27.99
N GLN A 481 9.89 15.52 27.52
CA GLN A 481 11.05 15.17 28.34
C GLN A 481 11.23 16.11 29.53
N GLY A 482 11.71 15.55 30.64
CA GLY A 482 12.02 16.32 31.85
C GLY A 482 13.23 17.25 31.72
N SER A 483 13.97 17.22 30.61
CA SER A 483 15.07 18.15 30.29
C SER A 483 14.56 19.58 30.11
N TRP A 484 13.41 19.74 29.45
CA TRP A 484 12.74 21.05 29.27
C TRP A 484 12.33 21.73 30.58
N LYS A 485 12.09 20.93 31.63
CA LYS A 485 11.68 21.40 32.96
C LYS A 485 12.85 21.87 33.84
N ARG A 486 14.09 21.75 33.35
CA ARG A 486 15.30 22.12 34.08
C ARG A 486 16.05 23.22 33.36
N SER A 487 16.82 23.99 34.12
CA SER A 487 17.76 24.95 33.54
C SER A 487 19.00 24.19 33.06
N VAL A 488 19.49 24.54 31.88
CA VAL A 488 20.65 23.90 31.23
C VAL A 488 21.90 24.76 31.28
N GLY A 489 21.83 25.92 31.94
CA GLY A 489 22.98 26.79 32.15
C GLY A 489 22.63 28.04 32.96
N LYS A 490 23.23 29.17 32.60
CA LYS A 490 23.17 30.42 33.37
C LYS A 490 22.58 31.59 32.58
N SER A 491 21.97 31.38 31.42
CA SER A 491 21.23 32.43 30.70
C SER A 491 19.72 32.28 30.88
N LEU A 492 18.97 33.35 30.62
CA LEU A 492 17.49 33.33 30.66
C LEU A 492 16.89 32.50 29.51
N GLU A 493 17.56 32.43 28.37
CA GLU A 493 17.19 31.53 27.25
C GLU A 493 17.32 30.04 27.65
N GLN A 494 18.08 29.76 28.70
CA GLN A 494 18.25 28.43 29.30
C GLN A 494 17.30 28.21 30.49
N ALA A 495 16.23 29.00 30.62
CA ALA A 495 15.20 28.88 31.64
C ALA A 495 14.19 27.76 31.32
N PRO A 496 13.73 26.95 32.31
CA PRO A 496 12.69 25.95 32.10
C PRO A 496 11.47 26.49 31.36
N LEU A 497 10.94 25.70 30.42
CA LEU A 497 9.72 26.03 29.68
C LEU A 497 8.86 24.80 29.39
N ALA A 498 7.64 25.04 28.92
CA ALA A 498 6.72 24.02 28.43
C ALA A 498 6.71 24.05 26.90
N PRO A 499 7.53 23.23 26.22
CA PRO A 499 7.79 23.38 24.79
C PRO A 499 6.55 23.15 23.91
N GLY A 500 5.62 22.25 24.29
CA GLY A 500 4.38 22.07 23.54
C GLY A 500 3.51 23.33 23.55
N SER A 501 3.30 23.88 24.74
CA SER A 501 2.54 25.11 24.97
C SER A 501 3.22 26.31 24.34
N TYR A 502 4.55 26.33 24.27
CA TYR A 502 5.33 27.35 23.55
C TYR A 502 4.97 27.34 22.07
N LEU A 503 5.17 26.20 21.41
CA LEU A 503 4.86 26.03 19.98
C LEU A 503 3.40 26.40 19.67
N ALA A 504 2.45 25.95 20.49
CA ALA A 504 1.03 26.24 20.29
C ALA A 504 0.63 27.70 20.56
N ASN A 505 1.37 28.43 21.40
CA ASN A 505 1.14 29.87 21.60
C ASN A 505 1.72 30.68 20.43
N GLU A 506 2.93 30.36 19.97
CA GLU A 506 3.57 31.10 18.88
C GLU A 506 2.88 30.85 17.54
N THR A 507 2.44 29.62 17.29
CA THR A 507 1.85 29.23 16.00
C THR A 507 0.33 29.29 15.97
N GLN A 508 -0.33 29.26 17.14
CA GLN A 508 -1.79 29.04 17.29
C GLN A 508 -2.30 27.71 16.73
N VAL A 509 -1.42 26.75 16.46
CA VAL A 509 -1.79 25.42 15.97
C VAL A 509 -2.16 24.51 17.16
N PRO A 510 -3.24 23.70 17.06
CA PRO A 510 -3.62 22.74 18.08
C PRO A 510 -2.55 21.67 18.37
N LEU A 511 -2.47 21.26 19.63
CA LEU A 511 -1.64 20.13 20.04
C LEU A 511 -2.46 18.83 20.02
N ILE A 512 -1.86 17.75 19.57
CA ILE A 512 -2.36 16.38 19.72
C ILE A 512 -1.37 15.53 20.52
N HIS A 513 -1.77 14.37 21.02
CA HIS A 513 -0.92 13.42 21.70
C HIS A 513 -0.99 12.03 21.05
N HIS A 514 -0.36 11.05 21.71
CA HIS A 514 -0.36 9.67 21.24
C HIS A 514 -1.80 9.12 21.18
N LEU A 515 -2.20 8.59 20.03
CA LEU A 515 -3.52 8.06 19.70
C LEU A 515 -4.66 9.08 19.69
N SER A 516 -4.36 10.38 19.64
CA SER A 516 -5.37 11.39 19.32
C SER A 516 -5.98 11.14 17.94
N LEU A 517 -7.25 11.51 17.80
CA LEU A 517 -8.01 11.41 16.56
C LEU A 517 -8.09 12.76 15.85
N ILE A 518 -7.85 12.79 14.54
CA ILE A 518 -8.26 13.91 13.68
C ILE A 518 -9.34 13.41 12.75
N LYS A 519 -10.48 14.10 12.76
CA LYS A 519 -11.66 13.83 11.95
C LYS A 519 -11.79 14.94 10.90
N LEU A 520 -11.77 14.60 9.62
CA LEU A 520 -11.88 15.54 8.51
C LEU A 520 -13.16 15.23 7.73
N ALA A 521 -14.13 16.14 7.74
CA ALA A 521 -15.29 16.05 6.86
C ALA A 521 -14.98 16.79 5.56
N VAL A 522 -14.83 16.07 4.44
CA VAL A 522 -14.27 16.63 3.19
C VAL A 522 -15.29 16.60 2.07
N GLY A 523 -15.73 17.77 1.60
CA GLY A 523 -16.67 17.84 0.49
C GLY A 523 -17.29 19.23 0.29
N PRO A 524 -18.05 19.44 -0.79
CA PRO A 524 -18.55 20.77 -1.16
C PRO A 524 -19.71 21.26 -0.29
N ALA A 525 -20.40 20.34 0.41
CA ALA A 525 -21.55 20.64 1.25
C ALA A 525 -21.19 21.58 2.41
N VAL A 526 -22.19 22.23 3.00
CA VAL A 526 -22.00 23.06 4.21
C VAL A 526 -22.15 22.21 5.47
N ARG A 527 -22.91 21.11 5.41
CA ARG A 527 -23.18 20.26 6.56
C ARG A 527 -22.22 19.09 6.61
N VAL A 528 -21.58 18.90 7.76
CA VAL A 528 -20.65 17.79 8.05
C VAL A 528 -21.26 16.41 7.76
N LYS A 529 -22.55 16.21 8.05
CA LYS A 529 -23.24 14.93 7.84
C LYS A 529 -23.43 14.57 6.35
N GLU A 530 -23.26 15.55 5.46
CA GLU A 530 -23.39 15.42 4.00
C GLU A 530 -21.99 15.37 3.35
N LYS A 531 -21.01 14.81 4.06
CA LYS A 531 -19.62 14.65 3.60
C LYS A 531 -19.08 13.30 4.06
N PRO A 532 -18.14 12.69 3.30
CA PRO A 532 -17.32 11.62 3.84
C PRO A 532 -16.47 12.14 5.01
N LEU A 533 -16.48 11.36 6.09
CA LEU A 533 -15.70 11.60 7.29
C LEU A 533 -14.45 10.73 7.28
N TYR A 534 -13.28 11.36 7.21
CA TYR A 534 -11.97 10.72 7.30
C TYR A 534 -11.47 10.80 8.75
N VAL A 535 -11.35 9.66 9.40
CA VAL A 535 -10.91 9.58 10.81
C VAL A 535 -9.51 8.97 10.87
N GLY A 536 -8.54 9.75 11.33
CA GLY A 536 -7.15 9.33 11.51
C GLY A 536 -6.75 9.23 12.97
N ALA A 537 -6.03 8.18 13.35
CA ALA A 537 -5.36 8.06 14.65
C ALA A 537 -3.84 8.21 14.50
N PHE A 538 -3.21 8.98 15.39
CA PHE A 538 -1.79 9.34 15.25
C PHE A 538 -0.91 8.75 16.35
N ALA A 539 0.03 7.89 15.96
CA ALA A 539 0.87 7.14 16.89
C ALA A 539 2.26 7.77 17.05
N ASP A 540 2.55 8.34 18.22
CA ASP A 540 3.93 8.68 18.63
C ASP A 540 4.82 7.42 18.80
N LYS A 541 4.32 6.41 19.51
CA LYS A 541 5.04 5.15 19.75
C LYS A 541 4.23 3.95 19.28
N LEU A 542 4.91 2.81 19.14
CA LEU A 542 4.29 1.55 18.74
C LEU A 542 4.17 0.54 19.89
N LEU A 543 4.29 0.98 21.15
CA LEU A 543 4.08 0.16 22.36
C LEU A 543 4.75 -1.24 22.32
N ARG A 544 6.01 -1.30 21.87
CA ARG A 544 6.83 -2.53 21.65
C ARG A 544 6.40 -3.44 20.49
N HIS A 545 5.44 -3.03 19.68
CA HIS A 545 5.04 -3.70 18.45
C HIS A 545 5.80 -3.20 17.21
N GLY A 546 6.80 -2.33 17.39
CA GLY A 546 7.64 -1.87 16.29
C GLY A 546 8.40 -3.02 15.63
N SER A 547 8.59 -2.94 14.31
CA SER A 547 9.42 -3.85 13.54
C SER A 547 10.43 -3.07 12.72
N PHE A 548 11.71 -3.40 12.89
CA PHE A 548 12.77 -2.79 12.08
C PHE A 548 12.71 -3.18 10.61
N SER A 549 12.05 -4.29 10.26
CA SER A 549 11.93 -4.76 8.87
C SER A 549 10.58 -4.44 8.24
N ARG A 550 9.53 -4.17 9.02
CA ARG A 550 8.14 -4.04 8.52
C ARG A 550 7.54 -2.70 8.98
N PRO A 551 7.50 -1.67 8.13
CA PRO A 551 7.16 -0.29 8.55
C PRO A 551 5.74 -0.15 9.13
N THR A 552 4.76 -0.87 8.57
CA THR A 552 3.35 -0.74 8.96
C THR A 552 2.89 -1.74 10.01
N TYR A 553 3.73 -2.73 10.35
CA TYR A 553 3.39 -3.82 11.28
C TYR A 553 2.95 -3.31 12.66
N GLY A 554 3.72 -2.40 13.26
CA GLY A 554 3.36 -1.87 14.58
C GLY A 554 2.11 -1.00 14.54
N LEU A 555 1.88 -0.28 13.45
CA LEU A 555 0.65 0.50 13.25
C LEU A 555 -0.58 -0.40 13.15
N ARG A 556 -0.46 -1.58 12.51
CA ARG A 556 -1.54 -2.58 12.52
C ARG A 556 -1.89 -3.02 13.95
N ARG A 557 -0.88 -3.21 14.80
CA ARG A 557 -1.11 -3.55 16.22
C ARG A 557 -1.74 -2.39 16.99
N MET A 558 -1.38 -1.15 16.66
CA MET A 558 -2.06 0.04 17.20
C MET A 558 -3.55 0.05 16.83
N TYR A 559 -3.86 -0.22 15.56
CA TYR A 559 -5.23 -0.36 15.07
C TYR A 559 -5.98 -1.50 15.77
N ASP A 560 -5.43 -2.71 15.81
CA ASP A 560 -6.12 -3.89 16.34
C ASP A 560 -6.40 -3.77 17.85
N LEU A 561 -5.39 -3.35 18.62
CA LEU A 561 -5.38 -3.51 20.08
C LEU A 561 -5.74 -2.25 20.86
N TYR A 562 -5.45 -1.06 20.31
CA TYR A 562 -5.48 0.19 21.08
C TYR A 562 -6.46 1.22 20.52
N ALA A 563 -6.89 1.09 19.27
CA ALA A 563 -7.99 1.87 18.74
C ALA A 563 -9.33 1.25 19.16
N GLN A 564 -9.97 1.84 20.17
CA GLN A 564 -11.30 1.44 20.65
C GLN A 564 -12.37 1.71 19.58
N GLU A 565 -12.37 2.92 19.01
CA GLU A 565 -13.09 3.23 17.77
C GLU A 565 -12.14 3.01 16.60
N LYS A 566 -12.52 2.14 15.64
CA LYS A 566 -11.67 1.83 14.49
C LYS A 566 -11.61 3.05 13.53
N PRO A 567 -10.42 3.66 13.34
CA PRO A 567 -10.27 4.81 12.44
C PRO A 567 -10.19 4.34 10.98
N GLY A 568 -10.40 5.27 10.03
CA GLY A 568 -10.12 5.01 8.62
C GLY A 568 -8.62 4.96 8.29
N PHE A 569 -7.76 5.55 9.13
CA PHE A 569 -6.32 5.38 9.02
C PHE A 569 -5.56 5.53 10.34
N VAL A 570 -4.36 4.94 10.40
CA VAL A 570 -3.41 5.10 11.50
C VAL A 570 -2.06 5.54 10.94
N ALA A 571 -1.50 6.64 11.44
CA ALA A 571 -0.25 7.21 10.96
C ALA A 571 0.78 7.43 12.07
N GLY A 572 2.07 7.28 11.75
CA GLY A 572 3.19 7.61 12.65
C GLY A 572 4.10 6.41 12.95
N GLY A 573 4.58 6.32 14.20
CA GLY A 573 5.53 5.29 14.62
C GLY A 573 6.99 5.67 14.36
N HIS A 574 7.90 4.84 14.88
CA HIS A 574 9.34 5.14 14.99
C HIS A 574 10.21 4.20 14.14
N MET A 575 9.68 3.74 13.01
CA MET A 575 10.34 2.72 12.19
C MET A 575 11.40 3.37 11.29
N PRO A 576 12.52 2.68 11.01
CA PRO A 576 13.54 3.19 10.08
C PRO A 576 13.05 3.20 8.63
N HIS A 577 12.14 2.28 8.30
CA HIS A 577 11.49 2.16 7.00
C HIS A 577 10.22 2.99 6.96
N ALA A 578 9.78 3.33 5.75
CA ALA A 578 8.57 4.10 5.51
C ALA A 578 7.65 3.38 4.52
N GLY A 579 6.42 3.83 4.41
CA GLY A 579 5.48 3.29 3.44
C GLY A 579 4.05 3.34 3.92
N ALA A 580 3.18 2.71 3.13
CA ALA A 580 1.76 2.62 3.43
C ALA A 580 1.24 1.21 3.18
N MET A 581 0.15 0.88 3.87
CA MET A 581 -0.57 -0.37 3.71
C MET A 581 -2.07 -0.17 3.90
N THR A 582 -2.86 -0.65 2.96
CA THR A 582 -4.31 -0.80 3.08
C THR A 582 -4.63 -2.26 3.36
N PHE A 583 -5.65 -2.53 4.17
CA PHE A 583 -6.15 -3.87 4.47
C PHE A 583 -7.68 -3.86 4.52
N PHE A 584 -8.31 -5.04 4.50
CA PHE A 584 -9.76 -5.13 4.67
C PHE A 584 -10.16 -5.26 6.14
N ASP A 585 -11.19 -4.50 6.54
CA ASP A 585 -11.90 -4.67 7.80
C ASP A 585 -13.36 -4.26 7.63
N GLY A 586 -14.20 -5.21 7.21
CA GLY A 586 -15.65 -4.98 7.02
C GLY A 586 -16.44 -4.70 8.31
N LEU A 587 -15.77 -4.64 9.48
CA LEU A 587 -16.38 -4.20 10.75
C LEU A 587 -16.02 -2.74 11.10
N ASN A 588 -15.19 -2.09 10.29
CA ASN A 588 -14.80 -0.71 10.51
C ASN A 588 -15.97 0.22 10.13
N PRO A 589 -16.39 1.13 11.03
CA PRO A 589 -17.56 1.98 10.80
C PRO A 589 -17.32 3.13 9.81
N ILE A 590 -16.07 3.38 9.42
CA ILE A 590 -15.67 4.49 8.56
C ILE A 590 -15.44 4.01 7.12
N THR A 591 -14.71 2.91 6.96
CA THR A 591 -14.35 2.35 5.65
C THR A 591 -13.94 0.91 5.81
N ASP A 592 -14.31 0.06 4.85
CA ASP A 592 -13.85 -1.32 4.80
C ASP A 592 -12.36 -1.45 4.42
N HIS A 593 -11.72 -0.34 4.01
CA HIS A 593 -10.34 -0.29 3.53
C HIS A 593 -9.46 0.66 4.37
N PRO A 594 -9.29 0.41 5.67
CA PRO A 594 -8.43 1.24 6.51
C PRO A 594 -6.97 1.23 6.06
N MET A 595 -6.28 2.34 6.30
CA MET A 595 -4.89 2.57 5.89
C MET A 595 -3.93 2.68 7.08
N LEU A 596 -2.69 2.24 6.89
CA LEU A 596 -1.58 2.39 7.81
C LEU A 596 -0.48 3.18 7.10
N VAL A 597 0.01 4.27 7.68
CA VAL A 597 1.05 5.10 7.05
C VAL A 597 2.22 5.33 8.00
N ALA A 598 3.37 4.78 7.65
CA ALA A 598 4.63 4.96 8.37
C ALA A 598 5.44 6.07 7.69
N PRO A 599 5.63 7.23 8.33
CA PRO A 599 6.38 8.34 7.75
C PRO A 599 7.89 8.05 7.78
N GLY A 600 8.60 8.55 6.77
CA GLY A 600 10.04 8.49 6.63
C GLY A 600 10.79 9.55 7.44
N TRP A 601 12.01 9.84 7.02
CA TRP A 601 12.97 10.64 7.78
C TRP A 601 13.52 11.78 6.95
N PHE A 602 13.24 13.01 7.37
CA PHE A 602 13.98 14.19 6.88
C PHE A 602 15.38 14.26 7.49
N ALA A 603 15.54 13.78 8.73
CA ALA A 603 16.87 13.65 9.32
C ALA A 603 17.67 12.56 8.60
N LYS A 604 18.97 12.80 8.42
CA LYS A 604 19.87 11.85 7.73
C LYS A 604 19.87 10.46 8.39
N TYR A 605 19.70 10.39 9.71
CA TYR A 605 19.83 9.16 10.48
C TYR A 605 18.71 8.96 11.50
N VAL A 606 18.34 7.69 11.66
CA VAL A 606 17.35 7.18 12.63
C VAL A 606 17.86 7.36 14.07
N ASP A 607 16.96 7.66 15.02
CA ASP A 607 17.29 8.04 16.40
C ASP A 607 17.45 6.87 17.41
N THR A 608 17.37 5.61 16.96
CA THR A 608 17.02 4.47 17.83
C THR A 608 18.07 3.39 18.09
N MET A 609 19.31 3.45 17.57
CA MET A 609 20.22 2.28 17.69
C MET A 609 21.40 2.41 18.68
N GLY A 610 21.44 3.47 19.50
CA GLY A 610 22.52 3.72 20.46
C GLY A 610 23.74 4.39 19.82
N LYS A 611 24.73 4.78 20.63
CA LYS A 611 25.85 5.67 20.21
C LYS A 611 26.78 5.11 19.12
N GLY A 612 26.63 3.85 18.70
CA GLY A 612 27.49 3.20 17.71
C GLY A 612 26.79 2.63 16.47
N ASN A 613 25.45 2.62 16.44
CA ASN A 613 24.69 2.09 15.32
C ASN A 613 23.91 3.25 14.70
N VAL A 614 24.28 3.63 13.49
CA VAL A 614 23.62 4.70 12.74
C VAL A 614 23.04 4.07 11.49
N MET A 615 21.73 4.20 11.30
CA MET A 615 21.02 3.73 10.12
C MET A 615 20.42 4.94 9.41
N GLN A 616 20.57 5.00 8.08
CA GLN A 616 19.87 6.01 7.28
C GLN A 616 18.35 5.77 7.37
N GLY A 617 17.55 6.82 7.47
CA GLY A 617 16.11 6.65 7.38
C GLY A 617 15.64 6.38 5.95
N ALA A 618 14.45 5.80 5.80
CA ALA A 618 13.77 5.78 4.51
C ALA A 618 13.32 7.21 4.11
N GLU A 619 13.25 7.45 2.81
CA GLU A 619 12.87 8.75 2.24
C GLU A 619 11.52 9.25 2.80
N PRO A 620 11.40 10.54 3.13
CA PRO A 620 10.17 11.11 3.65
C PRO A 620 9.15 11.42 2.54
N GLY A 621 8.02 12.00 2.95
CA GLY A 621 7.02 12.55 2.03
C GLY A 621 5.76 11.72 1.86
N GLN A 622 5.50 10.78 2.78
CA GLN A 622 4.26 10.01 2.81
C GLN A 622 3.06 10.93 3.12
N ALA A 623 1.97 10.72 2.38
CA ALA A 623 0.74 11.47 2.55
C ALA A 623 -0.48 10.57 2.31
N ILE A 624 -1.67 11.15 2.53
CA ILE A 624 -2.95 10.54 2.15
C ILE A 624 -3.73 11.58 1.36
N ILE A 625 -4.15 11.25 0.15
CA ILE A 625 -4.99 12.11 -0.67
C ILE A 625 -6.46 11.72 -0.46
N PHE A 626 -7.28 12.66 0.00
CA PHE A 626 -8.71 12.48 0.23
C PHE A 626 -9.52 13.03 -0.94
N MET A 627 -10.49 12.26 -1.42
CA MET A 627 -11.42 12.73 -2.43
C MET A 627 -12.60 13.46 -1.79
N PRO A 628 -13.07 14.60 -2.34
CA PRO A 628 -14.27 15.25 -1.87
C PRO A 628 -15.51 14.43 -2.24
N GLY A 629 -16.46 14.31 -1.31
CA GLY A 629 -17.70 13.56 -1.51
C GLY A 629 -18.93 14.27 -0.92
N SER A 630 -20.09 13.68 -1.15
CA SER A 630 -21.40 14.16 -0.69
C SER A 630 -22.01 13.29 0.43
N SER A 631 -21.36 12.17 0.75
CA SER A 631 -21.83 11.18 1.71
C SER A 631 -20.69 10.28 2.18
N GLN A 632 -20.92 9.48 3.23
CA GLN A 632 -19.93 8.51 3.70
C GLN A 632 -19.64 7.40 2.67
N SER A 633 -20.62 7.04 1.81
CA SER A 633 -20.40 6.07 0.74
C SER A 633 -19.44 6.57 -0.34
N ASP A 634 -19.18 7.89 -0.39
CA ASP A 634 -18.18 8.49 -1.29
C ASP A 634 -16.77 8.47 -0.67
N TYR A 635 -16.55 7.79 0.46
CA TYR A 635 -15.23 7.68 1.08
C TYR A 635 -14.25 7.05 0.09
N LEU A 636 -13.28 7.85 -0.33
CA LEU A 636 -12.16 7.37 -1.11
C LEU A 636 -10.89 8.13 -0.74
N ALA A 637 -9.81 7.38 -0.57
CA ALA A 637 -8.50 7.92 -0.22
C ALA A 637 -7.38 7.14 -0.88
N PHE A 638 -6.24 7.80 -1.10
CA PHE A 638 -5.07 7.23 -1.74
C PHE A 638 -3.83 7.49 -0.88
N PRO A 639 -3.24 6.47 -0.25
CA PRO A 639 -1.99 6.65 0.47
C PRO A 639 -0.82 6.70 -0.53
N THR A 640 0.18 7.55 -0.25
CA THR A 640 1.37 7.73 -1.08
C THR A 640 2.62 7.50 -0.26
N VAL A 641 3.70 7.01 -0.89
CA VAL A 641 4.87 6.52 -0.15
C VAL A 641 6.09 7.43 -0.20
N ASN A 642 6.11 8.48 -1.01
CA ASN A 642 7.17 9.49 -1.04
C ASN A 642 6.69 10.82 -1.64
N LYS A 643 7.60 11.80 -1.68
CA LYS A 643 7.39 13.14 -2.24
C LYS A 643 6.89 13.08 -3.69
N GLU A 644 7.58 12.34 -4.55
CA GLU A 644 7.31 12.28 -5.99
C GLU A 644 5.96 11.65 -6.30
N GLU A 645 5.59 10.59 -5.59
CA GLU A 645 4.28 9.95 -5.73
C GLU A 645 3.15 10.81 -5.20
N THR A 646 3.37 11.51 -4.07
CA THR A 646 2.40 12.43 -3.50
C THR A 646 2.05 13.55 -4.48
N ALA A 647 3.05 14.25 -4.99
CA ALA A 647 2.86 15.33 -5.96
C ALA A 647 2.11 14.82 -7.19
N PHE A 648 2.60 13.71 -7.75
CA PHE A 648 2.10 13.19 -9.01
C PHE A 648 0.67 12.66 -8.93
N MET A 649 0.33 11.92 -7.88
CA MET A 649 -1.04 11.44 -7.66
C MET A 649 -1.99 12.58 -7.30
N HIS A 650 -1.54 13.59 -6.56
CA HIS A 650 -2.38 14.74 -6.22
C HIS A 650 -2.72 15.56 -7.47
N ASP A 651 -1.75 15.81 -8.35
CA ASP A 651 -1.98 16.48 -9.64
C ASP A 651 -2.90 15.66 -10.55
N ALA A 652 -2.68 14.35 -10.65
CA ALA A 652 -3.51 13.46 -11.46
C ALA A 652 -4.97 13.48 -11.02
N LEU A 653 -5.22 13.33 -9.71
CA LEU A 653 -6.57 13.34 -9.14
C LEU A 653 -7.21 14.72 -9.22
N THR A 654 -6.43 15.79 -9.04
CA THR A 654 -6.91 17.18 -9.18
C THR A 654 -7.32 17.46 -10.61
N LEU A 655 -6.53 17.01 -11.59
CA LEU A 655 -6.85 17.13 -13.00
C LEU A 655 -8.14 16.38 -13.33
N LEU A 656 -8.26 15.13 -12.91
CA LEU A 656 -9.49 14.34 -13.11
C LEU A 656 -10.70 15.07 -12.55
N LYS A 657 -10.65 15.45 -11.26
CA LYS A 657 -11.82 16.03 -10.61
C LYS A 657 -12.16 17.42 -11.12
N GLY A 658 -11.15 18.24 -11.38
CA GLY A 658 -11.33 19.59 -11.91
C GLY A 658 -11.92 19.57 -13.32
N LEU A 659 -11.42 18.73 -14.22
CA LEU A 659 -11.95 18.64 -15.58
C LEU A 659 -13.35 18.02 -15.63
N GLU A 660 -13.69 17.09 -14.74
CA GLU A 660 -15.07 16.62 -14.57
C GLU A 660 -16.02 17.79 -14.25
N ILE A 661 -15.64 18.64 -13.29
CA ILE A 661 -16.45 19.78 -12.86
C ILE A 661 -16.59 20.82 -13.99
N LEU A 662 -15.53 21.03 -14.77
CA LEU A 662 -15.53 21.94 -15.91
C LEU A 662 -16.21 21.36 -17.16
N GLY A 663 -16.51 20.06 -17.19
CA GLY A 663 -17.06 19.38 -18.37
C GLY A 663 -16.06 19.26 -19.53
N LEU A 664 -14.76 19.17 -19.23
CA LEU A 664 -13.67 19.19 -20.21
C LEU A 664 -12.95 17.84 -20.40
N THR A 665 -13.26 16.82 -19.60
CA THR A 665 -12.57 15.51 -19.61
C THR A 665 -12.50 14.90 -21.01
N ASP A 666 -13.63 14.81 -21.71
CA ASP A 666 -13.69 14.25 -23.08
C ASP A 666 -12.89 15.07 -24.09
N GLN A 667 -12.77 16.38 -23.90
CA GLN A 667 -12.03 17.24 -24.81
C GLN A 667 -10.53 16.96 -24.72
N VAL A 668 -10.01 16.74 -23.50
CA VAL A 668 -8.60 16.41 -23.27
C VAL A 668 -8.27 14.98 -23.71
N LEU A 669 -9.20 14.04 -23.50
CA LEU A 669 -9.04 12.65 -23.90
C LEU A 669 -9.15 12.43 -25.42
N LYS A 670 -9.88 13.30 -26.15
CA LYS A 670 -10.00 13.19 -27.61
C LYS A 670 -8.62 13.21 -28.28
N LYS A 671 -8.44 12.31 -29.24
CA LYS A 671 -7.32 12.38 -30.18
C LYS A 671 -7.54 13.59 -31.08
N THR A 672 -6.79 14.68 -30.87
CA THR A 672 -6.51 15.62 -31.95
C THR A 672 -5.89 14.79 -33.09
N LYS A 673 -6.62 14.72 -34.21
CA LYS A 673 -6.24 13.97 -35.40
C LYS A 673 -4.95 14.50 -36.00
#